data_AF-A0A348ZJQ4-F1
#
_entry.id   AF-A0A348ZJQ4-F1
#
_cell.length_a   1.000
_cell.length_b   1.000
_cell.length_c   1.000
_cell.angle_alpha   90.00
_cell.angle_beta   90.00
_cell.angle_gamma   90.00
#
_symmetry.space_group_name_H-M   'P 1'
#
loop_
_entity.id
_entity.type
_entity.pdbx_description
1 polymer ?
#
loop_
_entity_poly.entity_id
_entity_poly.type
_entity_poly.pdbx_seq_one_letter_code
_entity_poly.pdbx_strand_id
1 'polypeptide(L)'
;MKAIYKRELKSYFSSVIGCIFVAASILISAIFFVLYNMMQGYPNMEPPVFYGAMGLALFVPILTMKVMADERRQTTDQLILTSPISLFKVVFGKYLALLTIFAIPVLVMCTYPLILSIFGTVSFKLAYTTILGFVLYGAALIAIGVFISSITEMQIIAAIIGVVVMFLGFFMSTITNLISQGGNVITDILSVFDTMSPLNNIMAGQITLSNIVYYVSIIVLFLFLTCQSVQKRRWSVSKNTIGTGVFSVVTIAVVLVLVVFVNLLANVVTKNVPAATVDTTQEKIYSISDKTEKMLAKLDKDIDIYVMSSKGAMQKDVYKDYIYKTLQRYEAASSHINVEFKDTKQNPNFYKQYTEQSPTEGSLIIVNKKNKKSKVIDYQDMFVMDQQAAMYGQQSQPTAFDAEGQIDGALTYVQSDELYTIYQVEGHKETADAQALGTIENMTDIIKKHNGQIKTINLNTKKGQEELTTDKCAVLLIMGPQKDYTKSEASLVKKYLEEGGKVIAGLEAANSYAEDKPNFYSIFEAYNIKVQKGIVAENDENCYMPMQMDGSGGPLFAMAEGKEGFADGISGPVLSVYSIGLTKKDKKNEDIVYSSLAPSSDKAVLKTDPNHAKKSTKEKGDVSGPFDFVVSVEKNVAATEASSIG
;
A
#
# COMPACT_ATOMS: atom_id res chain seq x y z
N MET A 1 41.41 -13.71 14.75
CA MET A 1 40.03 -13.57 14.23
C MET A 1 39.91 -14.20 12.84
N LYS A 2 40.59 -13.69 11.79
CA LYS A 2 40.54 -14.25 10.42
C LYS A 2 40.83 -15.76 10.32
N ALA A 3 41.82 -16.26 11.06
CA ALA A 3 42.13 -17.69 11.10
C ALA A 3 40.98 -18.55 11.68
N ILE A 4 40.33 -18.06 12.74
CA ILE A 4 39.19 -18.74 13.39
C ILE A 4 38.01 -18.75 12.42
N TYR A 5 37.66 -17.58 11.86
CA TYR A 5 36.62 -17.46 10.84
C TYR A 5 36.81 -18.45 9.69
N LYS A 6 38.01 -18.50 9.09
CA LYS A 6 38.31 -19.39 7.95
C LYS A 6 38.20 -20.87 8.35
N ARG A 7 38.67 -21.23 9.54
CA ARG A 7 38.58 -22.59 10.09
C ARG A 7 37.12 -23.01 10.26
N GLU A 8 36.31 -22.16 10.90
CA GLU A 8 34.89 -22.41 11.13
C GLU A 8 34.13 -22.54 9.81
N LEU A 9 34.28 -21.58 8.90
CA LEU A 9 33.63 -21.63 7.59
C LEU A 9 33.96 -22.93 6.84
N LYS A 10 35.24 -23.32 6.81
CA LYS A 10 35.67 -24.59 6.19
C LYS A 10 35.04 -25.81 6.88
N SER A 11 34.95 -25.81 8.21
CA SER A 11 34.34 -26.90 8.99
C SER A 11 32.85 -27.08 8.67
N TYR A 12 32.10 -26.00 8.45
CA TYR A 12 30.68 -26.08 8.11
C TYR A 12 30.38 -26.58 6.70
N PHE A 13 31.27 -26.35 5.72
CA PHE A 13 31.13 -26.88 4.36
C PHE A 13 31.78 -28.25 4.17
N SER A 14 32.74 -28.61 5.03
CA SER A 14 33.27 -29.98 5.08
C SER A 14 32.30 -30.94 5.79
N SER A 15 31.37 -30.38 6.57
CA SER A 15 30.23 -31.06 7.17
C SER A 15 28.98 -30.84 6.30
N VAL A 16 28.04 -31.77 6.30
CA VAL A 16 26.79 -31.63 5.53
C VAL A 16 25.85 -30.55 6.15
N ILE A 17 26.09 -30.14 7.39
CA ILE A 17 25.22 -29.22 8.16
C ILE A 17 25.06 -27.86 7.49
N GLY A 18 26.16 -27.25 7.01
CA GLY A 18 26.09 -25.93 6.36
C GLY A 18 25.26 -25.99 5.07
N CYS A 19 25.46 -27.04 4.26
CA CYS A 19 24.71 -27.27 3.04
C CYS A 19 23.22 -27.53 3.31
N ILE A 20 22.89 -28.33 4.34
CA ILE A 20 21.49 -28.60 4.74
C ILE A 20 20.80 -27.31 5.17
N PHE A 21 21.45 -26.49 6.00
CA PHE A 21 20.88 -25.21 6.44
C PHE A 21 20.57 -24.30 5.25
N VAL A 22 21.52 -24.15 4.31
CA VAL A 22 21.35 -23.33 3.11
C VAL A 22 20.22 -23.87 2.25
N ALA A 23 20.22 -25.17 1.94
CA ALA A 23 19.20 -25.80 1.10
C ALA A 23 17.80 -25.69 1.72
N ALA A 24 17.67 -25.97 3.02
CA ALA A 24 16.38 -25.93 3.70
C ALA A 24 15.84 -24.48 3.83
N SER A 25 16.71 -23.51 4.09
CA SER A 25 16.33 -22.09 4.16
C SER A 25 15.84 -21.58 2.79
N ILE A 26 16.57 -21.91 1.72
CA ILE A 26 16.16 -21.57 0.34
C ILE A 26 14.85 -22.26 -0.02
N LEU A 27 14.71 -23.55 0.32
CA LEU A 27 13.52 -24.32 -0.01
C LEU A 27 12.27 -23.71 0.63
N ILE A 28 12.31 -23.39 1.93
CA ILE A 28 11.18 -22.74 2.60
C ILE A 28 10.86 -21.40 1.95
N SER A 29 11.83 -20.50 1.80
CA SER A 29 11.56 -19.18 1.22
C SER A 29 11.06 -19.28 -0.23
N ALA A 30 11.60 -20.22 -1.03
CA ALA A 30 11.20 -20.44 -2.42
C ALA A 30 9.78 -21.01 -2.54
N ILE A 31 9.38 -21.95 -1.67
CA ILE A 31 8.01 -22.48 -1.67
C ILE A 31 7.01 -21.34 -1.46
N PHE A 32 7.24 -20.49 -0.46
CA PHE A 32 6.32 -19.39 -0.16
C PHE A 32 6.38 -18.27 -1.20
N PHE A 33 7.55 -18.02 -1.80
CA PHE A 33 7.67 -17.13 -2.96
C PHE A 33 6.83 -17.63 -4.15
N VAL A 34 6.93 -18.91 -4.50
CA VAL A 34 6.15 -19.48 -5.60
C VAL A 34 4.66 -19.46 -5.28
N LEU A 35 4.26 -19.90 -4.08
CA LEU A 35 2.85 -20.00 -3.69
C LEU A 35 2.17 -18.64 -3.63
N TYR A 36 2.78 -17.63 -3.02
CA TYR A 36 2.13 -16.33 -2.81
C TYR A 36 2.44 -15.35 -3.94
N ASN A 37 3.72 -15.17 -4.29
CA ASN A 37 4.09 -14.15 -5.26
C ASN A 37 3.85 -14.58 -6.71
N MET A 38 4.18 -15.84 -7.07
CA MET A 38 4.03 -16.29 -8.46
C MET A 38 2.64 -16.84 -8.77
N MET A 39 2.04 -17.63 -7.88
CA MET A 39 0.73 -18.24 -8.14
C MET A 39 -0.46 -17.32 -7.79
N GLN A 40 -0.36 -16.56 -6.70
CA GLN A 40 -1.43 -15.62 -6.28
C GLN A 40 -1.17 -14.18 -6.72
N GLY A 41 -0.04 -13.89 -7.38
CA GLY A 41 0.24 -12.55 -7.92
C GLY A 41 0.53 -11.48 -6.87
N TYR A 42 0.91 -11.83 -5.64
CA TYR A 42 1.24 -10.84 -4.61
C TYR A 42 2.55 -10.11 -4.96
N PRO A 43 2.56 -8.76 -5.06
CA PRO A 43 3.76 -8.01 -5.45
C PRO A 43 4.76 -7.78 -4.29
N ASN A 44 4.34 -8.01 -3.05
CA ASN A 44 5.12 -7.72 -1.84
C ASN A 44 5.97 -8.91 -1.38
N MET A 45 7.18 -8.62 -0.89
CA MET A 45 8.14 -9.61 -0.37
C MET A 45 7.84 -10.10 1.06
N GLU A 46 6.73 -9.69 1.66
CA GLU A 46 6.36 -10.04 3.04
C GLU A 46 6.17 -11.56 3.24
N PRO A 47 5.42 -12.30 2.41
CA PRO A 47 5.22 -13.73 2.62
C PRO A 47 6.51 -14.56 2.63
N PRO A 48 7.40 -14.50 1.61
CA PRO A 48 8.63 -15.32 1.63
C PRO A 48 9.55 -14.93 2.80
N VAL A 49 9.51 -13.68 3.28
CA VAL A 49 10.26 -13.23 4.47
C VAL A 49 9.64 -13.76 5.76
N PHE A 50 8.34 -13.65 5.95
CA PHE A 50 7.66 -14.11 7.16
C PHE A 50 7.83 -15.61 7.37
N TYR A 51 7.54 -16.42 6.34
CA TYR A 51 7.70 -17.86 6.44
C TYR A 51 9.17 -18.29 6.43
N GLY A 52 10.04 -17.54 5.76
CA GLY A 52 11.48 -17.68 5.90
C GLY A 52 11.94 -17.47 7.35
N ALA A 53 11.37 -16.48 8.05
CA ALA A 53 11.73 -16.14 9.42
C ALA A 53 11.25 -17.20 10.42
N MET A 54 10.07 -17.79 10.16
CA MET A 54 9.61 -19.00 10.85
C MET A 54 10.57 -20.18 10.60
N GLY A 55 11.01 -20.37 9.35
CA GLY A 55 12.01 -21.37 8.98
C GLY A 55 13.34 -21.17 9.73
N LEU A 56 13.79 -19.92 9.88
CA LEU A 56 15.01 -19.61 10.65
C LEU A 56 14.87 -19.98 12.12
N ALA A 57 13.70 -19.79 12.75
CA ALA A 57 13.47 -20.21 14.14
C ALA A 57 13.67 -21.73 14.32
N LEU A 58 13.50 -22.53 13.26
CA LEU A 58 13.73 -23.96 13.25
C LEU A 58 15.17 -24.34 12.84
N PHE A 59 15.74 -23.69 11.83
CA PHE A 59 17.04 -24.07 11.27
C PHE A 59 18.25 -23.39 11.91
N VAL A 60 18.12 -22.18 12.44
CA VAL A 60 19.24 -21.48 13.13
C VAL A 60 19.72 -22.25 14.37
N PRO A 61 18.86 -22.89 15.18
CA PRO A 61 19.32 -23.77 16.26
C PRO A 61 20.20 -24.91 15.74
N ILE A 62 19.85 -25.52 14.61
CA ILE A 62 20.65 -26.58 13.96
C ILE A 62 21.98 -26.04 13.43
N LEU A 63 21.97 -24.82 12.88
CA LEU A 63 23.20 -24.16 12.41
C LEU A 63 24.15 -23.84 13.56
N THR A 64 23.62 -23.34 14.68
CA THR A 64 24.41 -22.82 15.81
C THR A 64 24.78 -23.89 16.83
N MET A 65 24.03 -25.01 16.94
CA MET A 65 24.15 -25.96 18.04
C MET A 65 25.57 -26.48 18.27
N LYS A 66 26.36 -26.71 17.21
CA LYS A 66 27.71 -27.29 17.31
C LYS A 66 28.81 -26.26 17.61
N VAL A 67 28.54 -24.97 17.44
CA VAL A 67 29.58 -23.93 17.36
C VAL A 67 30.44 -23.82 18.62
N MET A 68 29.87 -24.12 19.80
CA MET A 68 30.57 -24.20 21.08
C MET A 68 30.36 -25.56 21.77
N ALA A 69 29.16 -26.14 21.68
CA ALA A 69 28.84 -27.39 22.37
C ALA A 69 29.73 -28.57 21.91
N ASP A 70 30.10 -28.61 20.62
CA ASP A 70 30.92 -29.72 20.10
C ASP A 70 32.38 -29.64 20.56
N GLU A 71 32.95 -28.43 20.58
CA GLU A 71 34.30 -28.23 21.11
C GLU A 71 34.40 -28.62 22.58
N ARG A 72 33.33 -28.34 23.34
CA ARG A 72 33.22 -28.73 24.75
C ARG A 72 33.06 -30.24 24.91
N ARG A 73 32.18 -30.87 24.13
CA ARG A 73 31.99 -32.33 24.14
C ARG A 73 33.27 -33.09 23.81
N GLN A 74 34.05 -32.56 22.87
CA GLN A 74 35.34 -33.13 22.45
C GLN A 74 36.52 -32.68 23.32
N THR A 75 36.29 -31.87 24.36
CA THR A 75 37.33 -31.30 25.25
C THR A 75 38.41 -30.48 24.53
N THR A 76 38.12 -30.02 23.31
CA THR A 76 39.03 -29.17 22.51
C THR A 76 38.89 -27.69 22.87
N ASP A 77 37.88 -27.33 23.65
CA ASP A 77 37.69 -26.01 24.24
C ASP A 77 38.85 -25.58 25.17
N GLN A 78 39.60 -26.54 25.74
CA GLN A 78 40.81 -26.29 26.53
C GLN A 78 41.87 -25.46 25.77
N LEU A 79 41.98 -25.65 24.45
CA LEU A 79 42.90 -24.87 23.61
C LEU A 79 42.50 -23.40 23.58
N ILE A 80 41.19 -23.12 23.55
CA ILE A 80 40.66 -21.75 23.57
C ILE A 80 40.88 -21.12 24.95
N LEU A 81 40.65 -21.88 26.03
CA LEU A 81 40.80 -21.40 27.40
C LEU A 81 42.26 -21.06 27.77
N THR A 82 43.23 -21.80 27.23
CA THR A 82 44.66 -21.63 27.50
C THR A 82 45.37 -20.70 26.53
N SER A 83 44.79 -20.46 25.34
CA SER A 83 45.40 -19.57 24.35
C SER A 83 45.46 -18.09 24.79
N PRO A 84 46.51 -17.34 24.44
CA PRO A 84 46.68 -15.92 24.77
C PRO A 84 45.86 -15.00 23.85
N ILE A 85 44.71 -15.46 23.36
CA ILE A 85 43.82 -14.68 22.49
C ILE A 85 42.62 -14.18 23.30
N SER A 86 42.13 -12.99 22.93
CA SER A 86 40.90 -12.43 23.50
C SER A 86 39.70 -13.31 23.15
N LEU A 87 38.89 -13.66 24.17
CA LEU A 87 37.66 -14.44 24.01
C LEU A 87 36.68 -13.79 23.03
N PHE A 88 36.57 -12.46 23.06
CA PHE A 88 35.73 -11.72 22.12
C PHE A 88 36.14 -12.00 20.67
N LYS A 89 37.44 -12.04 20.37
CA LYS A 89 37.93 -12.34 19.00
C LYS A 89 37.62 -13.76 18.55
N VAL A 90 37.44 -14.71 19.48
CA VAL A 90 37.06 -16.10 19.20
C VAL A 90 35.57 -16.18 18.92
N VAL A 91 34.75 -15.68 19.85
CA VAL A 91 33.29 -15.68 19.75
C VAL A 91 32.84 -14.93 18.50
N PHE A 92 33.36 -13.73 18.27
CA PHE A 92 33.01 -12.92 17.11
C PHE A 92 33.46 -13.56 15.78
N GLY A 93 34.61 -14.23 15.77
CA GLY A 93 35.08 -14.97 14.58
C GLY A 93 34.18 -16.15 14.21
N LYS A 94 33.65 -16.88 15.20
CA LYS A 94 32.66 -17.95 15.03
C LYS A 94 31.32 -17.39 14.55
N TYR A 95 30.84 -16.32 15.18
CA TYR A 95 29.61 -15.64 14.79
C TYR A 95 29.63 -15.16 13.33
N LEU A 96 30.72 -14.51 12.90
CA LEU A 96 30.87 -14.07 11.50
C LEU A 96 30.86 -15.23 10.50
N ALA A 97 31.40 -16.40 10.86
CA ALA A 97 31.37 -17.58 10.00
C ALA A 97 29.93 -18.06 9.78
N LEU A 98 29.12 -18.09 10.85
CA LEU A 98 27.69 -18.42 10.75
C LEU A 98 26.91 -17.39 9.95
N LEU A 99 27.18 -16.09 10.15
CA LEU A 99 26.58 -15.03 9.34
C LEU A 99 26.91 -15.18 7.85
N THR A 100 28.12 -15.60 7.50
CA THR A 100 28.49 -15.83 6.09
C THR A 100 27.69 -16.99 5.49
N ILE A 101 27.46 -18.07 6.24
CA ILE A 101 26.63 -19.19 5.79
C ILE A 101 25.18 -18.74 5.62
N PHE A 102 24.67 -17.92 6.53
CA PHE A 102 23.34 -17.32 6.44
C PHE A 102 23.19 -16.30 5.30
N ALA A 103 24.26 -15.61 4.91
CA ALA A 103 24.20 -14.69 3.79
C ALA A 103 23.89 -15.39 2.45
N ILE A 104 24.21 -16.68 2.30
CA ILE A 104 23.98 -17.43 1.06
C ILE A 104 22.48 -17.52 0.70
N PRO A 105 21.58 -18.05 1.56
CA PRO A 105 20.14 -18.06 1.27
C PRO A 105 19.57 -16.65 1.10
N VAL A 106 20.08 -15.65 1.83
CA VAL A 106 19.67 -14.24 1.66
C VAL A 106 20.03 -13.71 0.27
N LEU A 107 21.23 -14.01 -0.24
CA LEU A 107 21.63 -13.59 -1.59
C LEU A 107 20.73 -14.19 -2.67
N VAL A 108 20.28 -15.43 -2.48
CA VAL A 108 19.27 -16.05 -3.36
C VAL A 108 17.94 -15.29 -3.24
N MET A 109 17.51 -14.95 -2.03
CA MET A 109 16.29 -14.17 -1.80
C MET A 109 16.33 -12.76 -2.43
N CYS A 110 17.50 -12.12 -2.51
CA CYS A 110 17.68 -10.85 -3.22
C CYS A 110 17.36 -10.91 -4.72
N THR A 111 17.28 -12.10 -5.31
CA THR A 111 16.88 -12.28 -6.71
C THR A 111 15.36 -12.27 -6.90
N TYR A 112 14.57 -12.52 -5.84
CA TYR A 112 13.11 -12.63 -5.94
C TYR A 112 12.43 -11.33 -6.43
N PRO A 113 12.77 -10.11 -5.93
CA PRO A 113 12.19 -8.88 -6.45
C PRO A 113 12.51 -8.65 -7.94
N LEU A 114 13.69 -9.08 -8.40
CA LEU A 114 14.09 -8.99 -9.81
C LEU A 114 13.23 -9.93 -10.67
N ILE A 115 12.97 -11.15 -10.20
CA ILE A 115 12.08 -12.09 -10.87
C ILE A 115 10.66 -11.51 -10.97
N LEU A 116 10.15 -10.93 -9.87
CA LEU A 116 8.81 -10.32 -9.86
C LEU A 116 8.69 -9.14 -10.83
N SER A 117 9.75 -8.34 -10.98
CA SER A 117 9.74 -7.17 -11.87
C SER A 117 9.59 -7.51 -13.36
N ILE A 118 9.80 -8.78 -13.74
CA ILE A 118 9.57 -9.26 -15.10
C ILE A 118 8.07 -9.44 -15.37
N PHE A 119 7.27 -9.71 -14.33
CA PHE A 119 5.85 -10.08 -14.44
C PHE A 119 4.88 -9.00 -13.95
N GLY A 120 5.36 -7.95 -13.27
CA GLY A 120 4.51 -6.89 -12.75
C GLY A 120 5.28 -5.73 -12.13
N THR A 121 4.55 -4.76 -11.57
CA THR A 121 5.12 -3.61 -10.88
C THR A 121 5.55 -4.00 -9.46
N VAL A 122 6.83 -3.77 -9.14
CA VAL A 122 7.42 -4.14 -7.84
C VAL A 122 8.03 -2.92 -7.16
N SER A 123 7.65 -2.71 -5.90
CA SER A 123 8.32 -1.76 -5.02
C SER A 123 9.71 -2.24 -4.62
N PHE A 124 10.74 -1.97 -5.43
CA PHE A 124 12.12 -2.37 -5.10
C PHE A 124 12.59 -1.85 -3.75
N LYS A 125 12.25 -0.61 -3.39
CA LYS A 125 12.62 0.01 -2.11
C LYS A 125 12.06 -0.78 -0.93
N LEU A 126 10.76 -1.08 -0.95
CA LEU A 126 10.08 -1.88 0.08
C LEU A 126 10.64 -3.32 0.10
N ALA A 127 10.76 -3.95 -1.07
CA ALA A 127 11.22 -5.32 -1.21
C ALA A 127 12.61 -5.56 -0.58
N TYR A 128 13.59 -4.72 -0.90
CA TYR A 128 14.94 -4.84 -0.34
C TYR A 128 15.01 -4.42 1.14
N THR A 129 14.11 -3.52 1.58
CA THR A 129 13.96 -3.17 2.99
C THR A 129 13.45 -4.35 3.81
N THR A 130 12.45 -5.07 3.31
CA THR A 130 11.93 -6.30 3.93
C THR A 130 13.02 -7.36 4.04
N ILE A 131 13.84 -7.54 3.00
CA ILE A 131 15.00 -8.45 3.05
C ILE A 131 16.07 -7.97 4.05
N LEU A 132 16.30 -6.67 4.18
CA LEU A 132 17.20 -6.13 5.20
C LEU A 132 16.70 -6.43 6.62
N GLY A 133 15.40 -6.30 6.86
CA GLY A 133 14.76 -6.72 8.12
C GLY A 133 15.03 -8.19 8.43
N PHE A 134 14.87 -9.06 7.41
CA PHE A 134 15.17 -10.49 7.52
C PHE A 134 16.63 -10.77 7.90
N VAL A 135 17.58 -10.01 7.34
CA VAL A 135 19.00 -10.11 7.68
C VAL A 135 19.25 -9.75 9.14
N LEU A 136 18.67 -8.65 9.63
CA LEU A 136 18.81 -8.23 11.03
C LEU A 136 18.21 -9.25 11.99
N TYR A 137 17.03 -9.77 11.65
CA TYR A 137 16.36 -10.82 12.42
C TYR A 137 17.20 -12.10 12.49
N GLY A 138 17.67 -12.62 11.35
CA GLY A 138 18.52 -13.81 11.31
C GLY A 138 19.85 -13.64 12.05
N ALA A 139 20.47 -12.45 11.94
CA ALA A 139 21.69 -12.12 12.67
C ALA A 139 21.50 -12.13 14.20
N ALA A 140 20.34 -11.66 14.68
CA ALA A 140 19.95 -11.71 16.09
C ALA A 140 19.70 -13.15 16.56
N LEU A 141 18.97 -13.97 15.79
CA LEU A 141 18.76 -15.38 16.11
C LEU A 141 20.06 -16.18 16.19
N ILE A 142 21.01 -15.92 15.28
CA ILE A 142 22.32 -16.58 15.30
C ILE A 142 23.08 -16.22 16.58
N ALA A 143 23.03 -14.96 17.03
CA ALA A 143 23.66 -14.55 18.29
C ALA A 143 23.05 -15.28 19.49
N ILE A 144 21.71 -15.40 19.55
CA ILE A 144 20.99 -16.18 20.56
C ILE A 144 21.43 -17.65 20.52
N GLY A 145 21.46 -18.27 19.33
CA GLY A 145 21.85 -19.68 19.18
C GLY A 145 23.32 -19.95 19.57
N VAL A 146 24.24 -19.04 19.25
CA VAL A 146 25.64 -19.12 19.71
C VAL A 146 25.72 -19.09 21.24
N PHE A 147 24.95 -18.24 21.90
CA PHE A 147 24.87 -18.21 23.35
C PHE A 147 24.32 -19.51 23.94
N ILE A 148 23.22 -20.03 23.39
CA ILE A 148 22.62 -21.30 23.84
C ILE A 148 23.63 -22.45 23.68
N SER A 149 24.31 -22.55 22.53
CA SER A 149 25.38 -23.52 22.31
C SER A 149 26.50 -23.41 23.34
N SER A 150 26.84 -22.19 23.78
CA SER A 150 27.90 -21.95 24.75
C SER A 150 27.60 -22.47 26.16
N ILE A 151 26.32 -22.50 26.57
CA ILE A 151 25.92 -22.93 27.92
C ILE A 151 25.67 -24.45 28.01
N THR A 152 25.43 -25.11 26.88
CA THR A 152 25.21 -26.57 26.78
C THR A 152 26.48 -27.37 26.49
N GLU A 153 26.48 -28.68 26.80
CA GLU A 153 27.53 -29.64 26.39
C GLU A 153 27.08 -30.53 25.22
N MET A 154 25.77 -30.77 25.11
CA MET A 154 25.19 -31.67 24.14
C MET A 154 24.56 -30.89 23.00
N GLN A 155 25.01 -31.14 21.75
CA GLN A 155 24.50 -30.46 20.56
C GLN A 155 22.97 -30.56 20.42
N ILE A 156 22.42 -31.76 20.64
CA ILE A 156 20.97 -32.01 20.52
C ILE A 156 20.19 -31.16 21.53
N ILE A 157 20.69 -31.07 22.78
CA ILE A 157 20.06 -30.23 23.82
C ILE A 157 20.14 -28.75 23.43
N ALA A 158 21.28 -28.30 22.89
CA ALA A 158 21.44 -26.94 22.40
C ALA A 158 20.42 -26.59 21.30
N ALA A 159 20.21 -27.51 20.36
CA ALA A 159 19.24 -27.34 19.29
C ALA A 159 17.81 -27.27 19.82
N ILE A 160 17.40 -28.20 20.70
CA ILE A 160 16.05 -28.22 21.27
C ILE A 160 15.75 -26.93 22.03
N ILE A 161 16.67 -26.50 22.91
CA ILE A 161 16.52 -25.25 23.66
C ILE A 161 16.48 -24.05 22.69
N GLY A 162 17.33 -24.05 21.67
CA GLY A 162 17.33 -23.02 20.63
C GLY A 162 15.99 -22.90 19.92
N VAL A 163 15.42 -24.02 19.46
CA VAL A 163 14.10 -24.04 18.80
C VAL A 163 13.04 -23.47 19.73
N VAL A 164 12.97 -23.92 20.98
CA VAL A 164 11.99 -23.43 21.95
C VAL A 164 12.13 -21.92 22.18
N VAL A 165 13.34 -21.44 22.44
CA VAL A 165 13.57 -20.00 22.70
C VAL A 165 13.22 -19.15 21.48
N MET A 166 13.60 -19.59 20.27
CA MET A 166 13.32 -18.83 19.05
C MET A 166 11.83 -18.84 18.70
N PHE A 167 11.11 -19.94 18.89
CA PHE A 167 9.66 -19.99 18.70
C PHE A 167 8.89 -19.18 19.74
N LEU A 168 9.35 -19.15 21.00
CA LEU A 168 8.75 -18.27 22.01
C LEU A 168 8.89 -16.80 21.62
N GLY A 169 10.06 -16.39 21.12
CA GLY A 169 10.24 -15.04 20.59
C GLY A 169 9.39 -14.74 19.36
N PHE A 170 9.30 -15.72 18.44
CA PHE A 170 8.48 -15.62 17.23
C PHE A 170 6.99 -15.43 17.53
N PHE A 171 6.44 -16.20 18.47
CA PHE A 171 5.02 -16.15 18.84
C PHE A 171 4.71 -15.20 20.01
N MET A 172 5.68 -14.39 20.47
CA MET A 172 5.52 -13.58 21.69
C MET A 172 4.35 -12.61 21.58
N SER A 173 4.18 -11.94 20.43
CA SER A 173 3.03 -11.06 20.17
C SER A 173 1.70 -11.77 20.40
N THR A 174 1.54 -12.96 19.83
CA THR A 174 0.35 -13.81 20.00
C THR A 174 0.16 -14.20 21.47
N ILE A 175 1.23 -14.59 22.17
CA ILE A 175 1.16 -14.95 23.59
C ILE A 175 0.71 -13.75 24.44
N THR A 176 1.28 -12.55 24.21
CA THR A 176 0.89 -11.34 24.93
C THR A 176 -0.57 -10.96 24.67
N ASN A 177 -1.05 -11.13 23.43
CA ASN A 177 -2.43 -10.87 23.05
C ASN A 177 -3.43 -11.86 23.70
N LEU A 178 -3.01 -13.11 23.91
CA LEU A 178 -3.82 -14.11 24.63
C LEU A 178 -3.91 -13.80 26.14
N ILE A 179 -2.87 -13.23 26.75
CA ILE A 179 -2.84 -12.90 28.19
C ILE A 179 -3.72 -11.68 28.48
N SER A 180 -3.57 -10.60 27.71
CA SER A 180 -4.36 -9.38 27.89
C SER A 180 -4.50 -8.60 26.60
N GLN A 181 -5.73 -8.51 26.10
CA GLN A 181 -6.06 -7.63 24.98
C GLN A 181 -5.95 -6.14 25.36
N GLY A 182 -6.02 -5.79 26.66
CA GLY A 182 -5.96 -4.41 27.16
C GLY A 182 -4.54 -3.90 27.42
N GLY A 183 -3.56 -4.79 27.51
CA GLY A 183 -2.22 -4.49 28.02
C GLY A 183 -2.19 -4.48 29.55
N ASN A 184 -1.09 -4.94 30.13
CA ASN A 184 -0.77 -4.84 31.55
C ASN A 184 0.76 -4.91 31.72
N VAL A 185 1.24 -4.69 32.94
CA VAL A 185 2.68 -4.71 33.24
C VAL A 185 3.35 -6.02 32.83
N ILE A 186 2.64 -7.16 32.90
CA ILE A 186 3.15 -8.46 32.50
C ILE A 186 3.35 -8.53 30.98
N THR A 187 2.36 -8.10 30.19
CA THR A 187 2.48 -8.06 28.73
C THR A 187 3.55 -7.07 28.28
N ASP A 188 3.74 -5.96 28.98
CA ASP A 188 4.79 -4.99 28.68
C ASP A 188 6.19 -5.61 28.88
N ILE A 189 6.39 -6.36 29.97
CA ILE A 189 7.65 -7.08 30.22
C ILE A 189 7.87 -8.18 29.18
N LEU A 190 6.84 -8.95 28.86
CA LEU A 190 6.92 -10.05 27.89
C LEU A 190 7.18 -9.55 26.47
N SER A 191 6.64 -8.39 26.10
CA SER A 191 6.82 -7.80 24.77
C SER A 191 8.28 -7.49 24.44
N VAL A 192 9.17 -7.37 25.43
CA VAL A 192 10.62 -7.20 25.20
C VAL A 192 11.22 -8.41 24.48
N PHE A 193 10.65 -9.61 24.66
CA PHE A 193 11.10 -10.83 24.00
C PHE A 193 10.47 -11.05 22.61
N ASP A 194 9.65 -10.12 22.14
CA ASP A 194 9.03 -10.19 20.82
C ASP A 194 10.03 -9.84 19.72
N THR A 195 10.51 -10.88 19.04
CA THR A 195 11.48 -10.72 17.95
C THR A 195 10.81 -10.51 16.60
N MET A 196 9.49 -10.69 16.49
CA MET A 196 8.72 -10.59 15.25
C MET A 196 8.16 -9.19 15.02
N SER A 197 7.67 -8.50 16.06
CA SER A 197 7.08 -7.16 15.89
C SER A 197 7.99 -6.15 15.18
N PRO A 198 9.29 -6.04 15.51
CA PRO A 198 10.19 -5.15 14.76
C PRO A 198 10.39 -5.57 13.30
N LEU A 199 10.35 -6.87 12.98
CA LEU A 199 10.41 -7.38 11.60
C LEU A 199 9.13 -7.01 10.86
N ASN A 200 7.97 -7.24 11.46
CA ASN A 200 6.66 -6.89 10.90
C ASN A 200 6.58 -5.40 10.54
N ASN A 201 7.10 -4.51 11.40
CA ASN A 201 7.19 -3.09 11.10
C ASN A 201 8.05 -2.80 9.84
N ILE A 202 9.20 -3.48 9.71
CA ILE A 202 10.08 -3.32 8.55
C ILE A 202 9.43 -3.89 7.28
N MET A 203 8.73 -5.03 7.38
CA MET A 203 7.98 -5.63 6.25
C MET A 203 6.83 -4.73 5.79
N ALA A 204 6.21 -4.00 6.73
CA ALA A 204 5.22 -2.95 6.47
C ALA A 204 5.83 -1.63 5.93
N GLY A 205 7.16 -1.60 5.70
CA GLY A 205 7.87 -0.46 5.12
C GLY A 205 8.31 0.60 6.12
N GLN A 206 8.13 0.39 7.42
CA GLN A 206 8.55 1.31 8.49
C GLN A 206 9.91 0.89 9.06
N ILE A 207 10.99 1.53 8.58
CA ILE A 207 12.29 1.40 9.24
C ILE A 207 12.39 2.45 10.34
N THR A 208 12.17 2.05 11.59
CA THR A 208 12.40 2.93 12.74
C THR A 208 13.77 2.70 13.36
N LEU A 209 14.34 3.74 13.98
CA LEU A 209 15.55 3.63 14.78
C LEU A 209 15.39 2.55 15.87
N SER A 210 14.20 2.47 16.49
CA SER A 210 13.86 1.45 17.47
C SER A 210 14.02 0.02 16.94
N ASN A 211 13.53 -0.26 15.73
CA ASN A 211 13.62 -1.61 15.14
C ASN A 211 15.08 -2.04 14.95
N ILE A 212 15.93 -1.13 14.44
CA ILE A 212 17.36 -1.40 14.21
C ILE A 212 18.08 -1.58 15.55
N VAL A 213 17.88 -0.65 16.48
CA VAL A 213 18.53 -0.68 17.80
C VAL A 213 18.14 -1.94 18.57
N TYR A 214 16.90 -2.42 18.44
CA TYR A 214 16.44 -3.66 19.05
C TYR A 214 17.28 -4.87 18.60
N TYR A 215 17.39 -5.11 17.28
CA TYR A 215 18.16 -6.25 16.78
C TYR A 215 19.66 -6.14 17.10
N VAL A 216 20.24 -4.93 16.96
CA VAL A 216 21.64 -4.68 17.33
C VAL A 216 21.87 -4.95 18.82
N SER A 217 20.94 -4.55 19.68
CA SER A 217 21.01 -4.79 21.13
C SER A 217 20.99 -6.27 21.46
N ILE A 218 20.13 -7.06 20.80
CA ILE A 218 20.12 -8.53 20.96
C ILE A 218 21.47 -9.11 20.56
N ILE A 219 22.00 -8.72 19.39
CA ILE A 219 23.30 -9.23 18.92
C ILE A 219 24.40 -8.94 19.93
N VAL A 220 24.53 -7.68 20.37
CA VAL A 220 25.55 -7.26 21.34
C VAL A 220 25.38 -7.99 22.67
N LEU A 221 24.16 -8.06 23.20
CA LEU A 221 23.86 -8.70 24.48
C LEU A 221 24.22 -10.19 24.45
N PHE A 222 23.74 -10.96 23.46
CA PHE A 222 23.96 -12.41 23.43
C PHE A 222 25.40 -12.79 23.09
N LEU A 223 26.11 -12.00 22.28
CA LEU A 223 27.56 -12.19 22.07
C LEU A 223 28.37 -11.86 23.33
N PHE A 224 27.97 -10.82 24.08
CA PHE A 224 28.56 -10.51 25.38
C PHE A 224 28.31 -11.65 26.38
N LEU A 225 27.07 -12.13 26.50
CA LEU A 225 26.72 -13.26 27.37
C LEU A 225 27.47 -14.54 26.98
N THR A 226 27.71 -14.76 25.70
CA THR A 226 28.56 -15.86 25.20
C THR A 226 30.01 -15.70 25.69
N CYS A 227 30.57 -14.49 25.64
CA CYS A 227 31.90 -14.24 26.19
C CYS A 227 31.95 -14.52 27.69
N GLN A 228 30.93 -14.09 28.44
CA GLN A 228 30.85 -14.30 29.89
C GLN A 228 30.68 -15.78 30.25
N SER A 229 29.88 -16.54 29.50
CA SER A 229 29.69 -17.98 29.74
C SER A 229 31.02 -18.75 29.60
N VAL A 230 31.85 -18.38 28.62
CA VAL A 230 33.18 -18.95 28.40
C VAL A 230 34.19 -18.43 29.44
N GLN A 231 34.15 -17.15 29.78
CA GLN A 231 35.07 -16.54 30.76
C GLN A 231 34.89 -17.13 32.16
N LYS A 232 33.64 -17.36 32.59
CA LYS A 232 33.33 -18.04 33.86
C LYS A 232 34.05 -19.39 33.97
N ARG A 233 34.18 -20.14 32.88
CA ARG A 233 34.89 -21.42 32.85
C ARG A 233 36.41 -21.27 32.91
N ARG A 234 36.95 -20.24 32.26
CA ARG A 234 38.41 -19.96 32.27
C ARG A 234 38.96 -19.67 33.67
N TRP A 235 38.15 -19.16 34.61
CA TRP A 235 38.61 -18.68 35.92
C TRP A 235 38.03 -19.46 37.12
N SER A 236 37.18 -20.46 36.89
CA SER A 236 36.56 -21.32 37.91
C SER A 236 37.53 -22.24 38.68
N VAL A 237 38.84 -22.14 38.45
CA VAL A 237 39.85 -23.07 39.00
C VAL A 237 40.49 -22.57 40.32
N SER A 238 40.27 -21.32 40.76
CA SER A 238 40.84 -20.81 42.02
C SER A 238 39.79 -20.67 43.14
N LYS A 239 39.80 -21.60 44.11
CA LYS A 239 38.92 -21.60 45.30
C LYS A 239 39.10 -20.39 46.23
N ASN A 240 40.17 -19.60 46.08
CA ASN A 240 40.53 -18.54 47.04
C ASN A 240 40.20 -17.11 46.56
N THR A 241 39.59 -16.93 45.38
CA THR A 241 39.30 -15.57 44.87
C THR A 241 37.86 -15.47 44.36
N ILE A 242 36.92 -15.28 45.28
CA ILE A 242 35.50 -15.01 45.01
C ILE A 242 35.29 -13.70 44.18
N GLY A 243 36.34 -12.87 44.04
CA GLY A 243 36.29 -11.56 43.39
C GLY A 243 35.81 -11.57 41.93
N THR A 244 36.25 -12.50 41.08
CA THR A 244 35.94 -12.46 39.63
C THR A 244 34.52 -12.92 39.27
N GLY A 245 33.90 -13.77 40.09
CA GLY A 245 32.49 -14.17 39.93
C GLY A 245 31.54 -13.00 40.18
N VAL A 246 31.82 -12.17 41.18
CA VAL A 246 31.05 -10.94 41.48
C VAL A 246 31.21 -9.91 40.36
N PHE A 247 32.43 -9.73 39.83
CA PHE A 247 32.64 -8.85 38.66
C PHE A 247 31.83 -9.29 37.44
N SER A 248 31.70 -10.60 37.17
CA SER A 248 30.90 -11.09 36.03
C SER A 248 29.40 -10.78 36.21
N VAL A 249 28.84 -10.99 37.39
CA VAL A 249 27.42 -10.70 37.68
C VAL A 249 27.11 -9.20 37.60
N VAL A 250 27.96 -8.36 38.22
CA VAL A 250 27.81 -6.90 38.16
C VAL A 250 27.92 -6.39 36.72
N THR A 251 28.90 -6.90 35.94
CA THR A 251 29.05 -6.49 34.54
C THR A 251 27.84 -6.91 33.70
N ILE A 252 27.27 -8.12 33.93
CA ILE A 252 26.04 -8.56 33.27
C ILE A 252 24.88 -7.62 33.60
N ALA A 253 24.69 -7.27 34.88
CA ALA A 253 23.64 -6.36 35.31
C ALA A 253 23.80 -4.97 34.66
N VAL A 254 25.02 -4.42 34.62
CA VAL A 254 25.31 -3.13 33.97
C VAL A 254 24.99 -3.18 32.48
N VAL A 255 25.41 -4.23 31.77
CA VAL A 255 25.12 -4.38 30.33
C VAL A 255 23.62 -4.53 30.08
N LEU A 256 22.89 -5.26 30.92
CA LEU A 256 21.43 -5.36 30.82
C LEU A 256 20.74 -4.00 31.02
N VAL A 257 21.13 -3.23 32.03
CA VAL A 257 20.61 -1.88 32.27
C VAL A 257 20.92 -0.96 31.08
N LEU A 258 22.13 -1.02 30.54
CA LEU A 258 22.51 -0.25 29.36
C LEU A 258 21.69 -0.64 28.12
N VAL A 259 21.47 -1.93 27.88
CA VAL A 259 20.63 -2.41 26.77
C VAL A 259 19.20 -1.90 26.92
N VAL A 260 18.61 -2.01 28.11
CA VAL A 260 17.26 -1.48 28.39
C VAL A 260 17.23 0.02 28.16
N PHE A 261 18.19 0.78 28.71
CA PHE A 261 18.27 2.22 28.56
C PHE A 261 18.39 2.66 27.09
N VAL A 262 19.25 2.01 26.30
CA VAL A 262 19.44 2.30 24.88
C VAL A 262 18.17 2.03 24.07
N ASN A 263 17.46 0.94 24.36
CA ASN A 263 16.17 0.65 23.69
C ASN A 263 15.07 1.63 24.08
N LEU A 264 15.00 2.04 25.35
CA LEU A 264 14.09 3.08 25.81
C LEU A 264 14.38 4.43 25.12
N LEU A 265 15.65 4.81 25.05
CA LEU A 265 16.06 6.04 24.37
C LEU A 265 15.74 6.00 22.87
N ALA A 266 16.01 4.88 22.20
CA ALA A 266 15.63 4.70 20.80
C ALA A 266 14.11 4.83 20.60
N ASN A 267 13.30 4.27 21.50
CA ASN A 267 11.84 4.43 21.47
C ASN A 267 11.39 5.88 21.67
N VAL A 268 12.02 6.62 22.58
CA VAL A 268 11.72 8.06 22.78
C VAL A 268 12.09 8.86 21.53
N VAL A 269 13.26 8.61 20.94
CA VAL A 269 13.71 9.28 19.72
C VAL A 269 12.79 8.97 18.53
N THR A 270 12.45 7.70 18.32
CA THR A 270 11.52 7.27 17.26
C THR A 270 10.16 7.96 17.37
N LYS A 271 9.65 8.16 18.59
CA LYS A 271 8.34 8.81 18.82
C LYS A 271 8.37 10.32 18.59
N ASN A 272 9.50 10.98 18.89
CA ASN A 272 9.58 12.44 18.92
C ASN A 272 10.28 13.05 17.70
N VAL A 273 11.00 12.25 16.91
CA VAL A 273 11.78 12.72 15.76
C VAL A 273 11.27 12.04 14.49
N PRO A 274 10.56 12.76 13.60
CA PRO A 274 10.03 12.18 12.35
C PRO A 274 11.12 11.54 11.47
N ALA A 275 12.31 12.15 11.43
CA ALA A 275 13.47 11.62 10.68
C ALA A 275 14.04 10.29 11.23
N ALA A 276 13.64 9.87 12.44
CA ALA A 276 14.03 8.58 13.01
C ALA A 276 13.18 7.41 12.46
N THR A 277 12.21 7.71 11.58
CA THR A 277 11.43 6.73 10.83
C THR A 277 11.61 6.96 9.34
N VAL A 278 12.04 5.94 8.61
CA VAL A 278 12.12 5.96 7.15
C VAL A 278 10.95 5.15 6.59
N ASP A 279 10.09 5.83 5.82
CA ASP A 279 9.03 5.20 5.04
C ASP A 279 9.58 4.71 3.70
N THR A 280 9.40 3.42 3.43
CA THR A 280 9.84 2.75 2.21
C THR A 280 8.69 2.25 1.34
N THR A 281 7.44 2.51 1.74
CA THR A 281 6.22 2.16 0.99
C THR A 281 6.11 2.98 -0.30
N GLN A 282 5.38 2.45 -1.29
CA GLN A 282 5.25 3.04 -2.62
C GLN A 282 4.50 4.38 -2.61
N GLU A 283 3.43 4.47 -1.81
CA GLU A 283 2.56 5.65 -1.68
C GLU A 283 2.98 6.60 -0.53
N LYS A 284 4.11 6.33 0.17
CA LYS A 284 4.51 7.05 1.39
C LYS A 284 3.36 7.20 2.40
N ILE A 285 2.67 6.10 2.72
CA ILE A 285 1.50 6.07 3.62
C ILE A 285 1.80 6.57 5.04
N TYR A 286 3.07 6.81 5.38
CA TYR A 286 3.53 7.43 6.61
C TYR A 286 4.04 8.86 6.42
N SER A 287 3.53 9.61 5.45
CA SER A 287 3.66 11.07 5.34
C SER A 287 2.35 11.65 4.81
N ILE A 288 2.05 12.91 5.13
CA ILE A 288 1.00 13.64 4.42
C ILE A 288 1.61 14.32 3.19
N SER A 289 0.84 14.47 2.11
CA SER A 289 1.32 15.09 0.88
C SER A 289 1.57 16.59 1.03
N ASP A 290 2.42 17.15 0.16
CA ASP A 290 2.65 18.60 0.07
C ASP A 290 1.35 19.38 -0.18
N LYS A 291 0.37 18.75 -0.82
CA LYS A 291 -0.96 19.32 -1.07
C LYS A 291 -1.73 19.44 0.24
N THR A 292 -1.73 18.39 1.06
CA THR A 292 -2.36 18.34 2.37
C THR A 292 -1.70 19.31 3.34
N GLU A 293 -0.37 19.39 3.39
CA GLU A 293 0.33 20.38 4.23
C GLU A 293 -0.12 21.81 3.89
N LYS A 294 -0.19 22.17 2.61
CA LYS A 294 -0.67 23.48 2.16
C LYS A 294 -2.14 23.72 2.49
N MET A 295 -2.98 22.68 2.47
CA MET A 295 -4.38 22.77 2.87
C MET A 295 -4.50 23.03 4.38
N LEU A 296 -3.78 22.26 5.19
CA LEU A 296 -3.79 22.36 6.65
C LEU A 296 -3.23 23.69 7.16
N ALA A 297 -2.22 24.24 6.48
CA ALA A 297 -1.66 25.56 6.78
C ALA A 297 -2.63 26.73 6.50
N LYS A 298 -3.65 26.51 5.66
CA LYS A 298 -4.68 27.52 5.31
C LYS A 298 -5.94 27.43 6.18
N LEU A 299 -6.01 26.45 7.09
CA LEU A 299 -7.12 26.33 8.02
C LEU A 299 -7.23 27.59 8.89
N ASP A 300 -8.43 28.16 8.94
CA ASP A 300 -8.78 29.33 9.75
C ASP A 300 -9.90 29.04 10.78
N LYS A 301 -10.48 27.83 10.72
CA LYS A 301 -11.57 27.35 11.57
C LYS A 301 -11.13 26.05 12.25
N ASP A 302 -11.43 25.93 13.55
CA ASP A 302 -11.16 24.72 14.32
C ASP A 302 -12.04 23.56 13.86
N ILE A 303 -11.42 22.39 13.66
CA ILE A 303 -12.08 21.15 13.26
C ILE A 303 -11.76 20.06 14.30
N ASP A 304 -12.82 19.42 14.80
CA ASP A 304 -12.69 18.24 15.66
C ASP A 304 -12.79 16.96 14.84
N ILE A 305 -11.86 16.04 15.04
CA ILE A 305 -11.88 14.70 14.47
C ILE A 305 -12.13 13.69 15.60
N TYR A 306 -13.33 13.12 15.65
CA TYR A 306 -13.67 12.07 16.60
C TYR A 306 -13.35 10.69 16.02
N VAL A 307 -12.47 9.96 16.69
CA VAL A 307 -12.11 8.58 16.35
C VAL A 307 -13.03 7.63 17.10
N MET A 308 -13.83 6.84 16.39
CA MET A 308 -14.77 5.87 16.98
C MET A 308 -14.04 4.58 17.41
N SER A 309 -13.02 4.73 18.26
CA SER A 309 -12.28 3.64 18.90
C SER A 309 -11.47 4.18 20.08
N SER A 310 -10.95 3.29 20.93
CA SER A 310 -9.99 3.68 21.97
C SER A 310 -8.59 3.86 21.37
N LYS A 311 -7.80 4.78 21.92
CA LYS A 311 -6.41 5.00 21.50
C LYS A 311 -5.58 3.71 21.49
N GLY A 312 -5.73 2.89 22.54
CA GLY A 312 -5.01 1.62 22.65
C GLY A 312 -5.45 0.57 21.63
N ALA A 313 -6.71 0.55 21.21
CA ALA A 313 -7.19 -0.34 20.14
C ALA A 313 -6.67 0.09 18.77
N MET A 314 -6.62 1.40 18.51
CA MET A 314 -6.07 1.93 17.26
C MET A 314 -4.58 1.60 17.10
N GLN A 315 -3.79 1.67 18.17
CA GLN A 315 -2.34 1.41 18.14
C GLN A 315 -1.95 -0.08 18.04
N LYS A 316 -2.91 -1.00 18.26
CA LYS A 316 -2.64 -2.45 18.31
C LYS A 316 -2.86 -3.15 16.98
N ASP A 317 -3.80 -2.66 16.19
CA ASP A 317 -4.10 -3.19 14.88
C ASP A 317 -3.26 -2.44 13.83
N VAL A 318 -2.59 -3.18 12.95
CA VAL A 318 -1.64 -2.60 11.98
C VAL A 318 -2.32 -1.55 11.10
N TYR A 319 -3.53 -1.81 10.63
CA TYR A 319 -4.27 -0.92 9.73
C TYR A 319 -4.86 0.27 10.48
N LYS A 320 -5.39 0.05 11.69
CA LYS A 320 -5.85 1.15 12.54
C LYS A 320 -4.70 2.03 13.03
N ASP A 321 -3.50 1.48 13.20
CA ASP A 321 -2.31 2.24 13.58
C ASP A 321 -1.88 3.19 12.45
N TYR A 322 -2.16 2.85 11.19
CA TYR A 322 -1.94 3.76 10.05
C TYR A 322 -2.86 4.98 10.14
N ILE A 323 -4.14 4.77 10.44
CA ILE A 323 -5.10 5.86 10.66
C ILE A 323 -4.65 6.71 11.85
N TYR A 324 -4.30 6.07 12.97
CA TYR A 324 -3.81 6.75 14.18
C TYR A 324 -2.61 7.65 13.86
N LYS A 325 -1.58 7.11 13.19
CA LYS A 325 -0.37 7.85 12.81
C LYS A 325 -0.67 8.96 11.82
N THR A 326 -1.63 8.77 10.91
CA THR A 326 -2.07 9.80 9.96
C THR A 326 -2.69 10.97 10.72
N LEU A 327 -3.64 10.70 11.62
CA LEU A 327 -4.28 11.72 12.44
C LEU A 327 -3.29 12.51 13.31
N GLN A 328 -2.28 11.85 13.88
CA GLN A 328 -1.23 12.54 14.63
C GLN A 328 -0.46 13.56 13.77
N ARG A 329 -0.27 13.29 12.47
CA ARG A 329 0.39 14.24 11.56
C ARG A 329 -0.51 15.41 11.23
N TYR A 330 -1.81 15.19 11.05
CA TYR A 330 -2.77 16.27 10.85
C TYR A 330 -2.80 17.22 12.05
N GLU A 331 -2.85 16.68 13.26
CA GLU A 331 -2.79 17.45 14.51
C GLU A 331 -1.45 18.17 14.68
N ALA A 332 -0.34 17.57 14.27
CA ALA A 332 0.98 18.21 14.30
C ALA A 332 1.16 19.29 13.22
N ALA A 333 0.51 19.15 12.07
CA ALA A 333 0.65 20.06 10.93
C ALA A 333 -0.23 21.32 11.05
N SER A 334 -1.31 21.29 11.84
CA SER A 334 -2.16 22.46 12.07
C SER A 334 -2.74 22.50 13.48
N SER A 335 -2.60 23.64 14.14
CA SER A 335 -3.21 23.90 15.47
C SER A 335 -4.73 23.97 15.45
N HIS A 336 -5.35 24.00 14.26
CA HIS A 336 -6.81 24.00 14.08
C HIS A 336 -7.41 22.60 14.02
N ILE A 337 -6.59 21.54 14.02
CA ILE A 337 -7.07 20.16 14.08
C ILE A 337 -6.98 19.64 15.51
N ASN A 338 -8.10 19.14 16.05
CA ASN A 338 -8.15 18.49 17.35
C ASN A 338 -8.64 17.04 17.19
N VAL A 339 -7.85 16.06 17.63
CA VAL A 339 -8.20 14.64 17.50
C VAL A 339 -8.63 14.06 18.85
N GLU A 340 -9.87 13.58 18.95
CA GLU A 340 -10.41 13.00 20.18
C GLU A 340 -10.88 11.54 19.99
N PHE A 341 -10.43 10.64 20.86
CA PHE A 341 -10.81 9.22 20.83
C PHE A 341 -12.09 8.99 21.64
N LYS A 342 -13.13 8.51 20.97
CA LYS A 342 -14.41 8.12 21.57
C LYS A 342 -14.54 6.60 21.52
N ASP A 343 -14.15 5.96 22.62
CA ASP A 343 -14.30 4.52 22.79
C ASP A 343 -15.78 4.11 22.62
N THR A 344 -16.06 3.30 21.60
CA THR A 344 -17.41 2.84 21.24
C THR A 344 -18.04 1.97 22.33
N LYS A 345 -17.24 1.32 23.18
CA LYS A 345 -17.72 0.53 24.31
C LYS A 345 -18.15 1.42 25.47
N GLN A 346 -17.46 2.53 25.69
CA GLN A 346 -17.77 3.49 26.76
C GLN A 346 -18.83 4.51 26.33
N ASN A 347 -18.86 4.89 25.05
CA ASN A 347 -19.72 5.92 24.48
C ASN A 347 -20.52 5.40 23.27
N PRO A 348 -21.35 4.36 23.42
CA PRO A 348 -21.99 3.66 22.29
C PRO A 348 -23.00 4.50 21.50
N ASN A 349 -23.45 5.64 22.03
CA ASN A 349 -24.44 6.51 21.38
C ASN A 349 -23.87 7.86 20.93
N PHE A 350 -22.55 8.10 21.05
CA PHE A 350 -21.95 9.40 20.72
C PHE A 350 -22.19 9.79 19.26
N TYR A 351 -22.10 8.83 18.33
CA TYR A 351 -22.26 9.08 16.89
C TYR A 351 -23.65 9.63 16.51
N LYS A 352 -24.69 9.40 17.33
CA LYS A 352 -26.08 9.79 17.05
C LYS A 352 -26.28 11.31 16.94
N GLN A 353 -25.30 12.09 17.40
CA GLN A 353 -25.28 13.54 17.24
C GLN A 353 -24.97 13.97 15.79
N TYR A 354 -24.40 13.06 14.98
CA TYR A 354 -23.83 13.36 13.67
C TYR A 354 -24.32 12.43 12.55
N THR A 355 -24.75 11.21 12.88
CA THR A 355 -25.25 10.22 11.91
C THR A 355 -26.30 9.28 12.53
N GLU A 356 -27.22 8.79 11.71
CA GLU A 356 -28.25 7.82 12.13
C GLU A 356 -27.71 6.39 12.18
N GLN A 357 -26.74 6.05 11.33
CA GLN A 357 -26.13 4.72 11.24
C GLN A 357 -24.89 4.64 12.13
N SER A 358 -24.78 3.55 12.90
CA SER A 358 -23.63 3.32 13.77
C SER A 358 -22.36 3.11 12.94
N PRO A 359 -21.33 3.96 13.08
CA PRO A 359 -20.05 3.75 12.42
C PRO A 359 -19.36 2.49 12.93
N THR A 360 -18.57 1.86 12.07
CA THR A 360 -17.72 0.72 12.46
C THR A 360 -16.57 1.19 13.37
N GLU A 361 -16.03 0.28 14.19
CA GLU A 361 -14.93 0.63 15.10
C GLU A 361 -13.65 1.02 14.32
N GLY A 362 -13.16 2.24 14.53
CA GLY A 362 -12.04 2.82 13.79
C GLY A 362 -12.45 3.89 12.79
N SER A 363 -13.76 4.07 12.57
CA SER A 363 -14.32 5.15 11.75
C SER A 363 -14.04 6.54 12.34
N LEU A 364 -14.11 7.57 11.50
CA LEU A 364 -13.88 8.96 11.87
C LEU A 364 -15.15 9.79 11.72
N ILE A 365 -15.34 10.77 12.61
CA ILE A 365 -16.36 11.81 12.45
C ILE A 365 -15.64 13.16 12.49
N ILE A 366 -15.61 13.85 11.36
CA ILE A 366 -14.98 15.16 11.20
C ILE A 366 -16.06 16.22 11.36
N VAL A 367 -15.85 17.18 12.26
CA VAL A 367 -16.89 18.12 12.71
C VAL A 367 -16.33 19.54 12.71
N ASN A 368 -17.06 20.44 12.04
CA ASN A 368 -16.89 21.87 12.21
C ASN A 368 -18.00 22.39 13.14
N LYS A 369 -17.64 22.63 14.41
CA LYS A 369 -18.62 23.06 15.44
C LYS A 369 -19.25 24.42 15.13
N LYS A 370 -18.58 25.27 14.35
CA LYS A 370 -19.04 26.65 14.06
C LYS A 370 -20.21 26.67 13.09
N ASN A 371 -20.13 25.89 12.00
CA ASN A 371 -21.22 25.79 11.01
C ASN A 371 -22.11 24.54 11.18
N LYS A 372 -21.83 23.71 12.22
CA LYS A 372 -22.55 22.47 12.53
C LYS A 372 -22.51 21.41 11.42
N LYS A 373 -21.57 21.52 10.48
CA LYS A 373 -21.35 20.47 9.47
C LYS A 373 -20.51 19.35 10.06
N SER A 374 -20.89 18.12 9.74
CA SER A 374 -20.12 16.92 10.06
C SER A 374 -20.09 15.95 8.90
N LYS A 375 -19.02 15.17 8.79
CA LYS A 375 -18.87 14.08 7.83
C LYS A 375 -18.34 12.85 8.54
N VAL A 376 -18.98 11.70 8.28
CA VAL A 376 -18.51 10.40 8.75
C VAL A 376 -17.68 9.77 7.63
N ILE A 377 -16.54 9.19 8.01
CA ILE A 377 -15.69 8.35 7.16
C ILE A 377 -15.71 6.96 7.80
N ASP A 378 -16.23 5.95 7.10
CA ASP A 378 -16.21 4.58 7.63
C ASP A 378 -14.78 4.03 7.62
N TYR A 379 -14.46 3.16 8.58
CA TYR A 379 -13.17 2.47 8.63
C TYR A 379 -12.82 1.80 7.30
N GLN A 380 -13.80 1.19 6.64
CA GLN A 380 -13.57 0.46 5.40
C GLN A 380 -13.21 1.38 4.23
N ASP A 381 -13.72 2.61 4.20
CA ASP A 381 -13.48 3.58 3.12
C ASP A 381 -12.06 4.15 3.12
N MET A 382 -11.32 3.99 4.22
CA MET A 382 -9.93 4.41 4.36
C MET A 382 -8.94 3.38 3.77
N PHE A 383 -9.43 2.27 3.24
CA PHE A 383 -8.64 1.23 2.61
C PHE A 383 -9.24 0.85 1.25
N VAL A 384 -8.39 0.67 0.25
CA VAL A 384 -8.78 0.02 -1.00
C VAL A 384 -8.63 -1.47 -0.77
N MET A 385 -9.68 -2.25 -0.97
CA MET A 385 -9.70 -3.69 -0.72
C MET A 385 -9.40 -4.48 -2.01
N ASP A 386 -8.68 -5.60 -1.89
CA ASP A 386 -8.48 -6.55 -3.00
C ASP A 386 -9.82 -7.22 -3.36
N GLN A 387 -10.47 -6.72 -4.41
CA GLN A 387 -11.73 -7.26 -4.90
C GLN A 387 -11.54 -8.54 -5.72
N GLN A 388 -10.35 -8.79 -6.27
CA GLN A 388 -10.08 -9.99 -7.04
C GLN A 388 -10.07 -11.20 -6.09
N ALA A 389 -9.43 -11.05 -4.92
CA ALA A 389 -9.52 -12.03 -3.83
C ALA A 389 -10.97 -12.33 -3.42
N ALA A 390 -11.82 -11.30 -3.26
CA ALA A 390 -13.22 -11.45 -2.86
C ALA A 390 -14.07 -12.21 -3.90
N MET A 391 -13.85 -11.97 -5.20
CA MET A 391 -14.56 -12.68 -6.28
C MET A 391 -14.24 -14.18 -6.33
N TYR A 392 -13.06 -14.59 -5.87
CA TYR A 392 -12.66 -15.99 -5.77
C TYR A 392 -12.87 -16.60 -4.37
N GLY A 393 -13.61 -15.91 -3.48
CA GLY A 393 -13.91 -16.39 -2.13
C GLY A 393 -12.70 -16.41 -1.18
N GLN A 394 -11.63 -15.68 -1.51
CA GLN A 394 -10.47 -15.47 -0.63
C GLN A 394 -10.71 -14.29 0.32
N GLN A 395 -9.99 -14.30 1.44
CA GLN A 395 -10.08 -13.26 2.45
C GLN A 395 -9.46 -11.96 1.89
N SER A 396 -10.31 -10.97 1.60
CA SER A 396 -9.88 -9.67 1.06
C SER A 396 -8.96 -8.95 2.04
N GLN A 397 -7.82 -8.48 1.54
CA GLN A 397 -6.85 -7.66 2.28
C GLN A 397 -6.78 -6.26 1.66
N PRO A 398 -6.49 -5.21 2.44
CA PRO A 398 -6.21 -3.88 1.91
C PRO A 398 -5.06 -3.89 0.90
N THR A 399 -5.29 -3.41 -0.32
CA THR A 399 -4.30 -3.21 -1.38
C THR A 399 -3.70 -1.81 -1.36
N ALA A 400 -4.45 -0.81 -0.88
CA ALA A 400 -3.96 0.55 -0.70
C ALA A 400 -4.61 1.22 0.53
N PHE A 401 -3.98 2.29 1.03
CA PHE A 401 -4.44 3.08 2.16
C PHE A 401 -4.79 4.49 1.69
N ASP A 402 -6.04 4.91 1.87
CA ASP A 402 -6.58 6.18 1.36
C ASP A 402 -7.08 7.09 2.50
N ALA A 403 -6.60 6.92 3.73
CA ALA A 403 -7.09 7.77 4.83
C ALA A 403 -6.85 9.27 4.58
N GLU A 404 -5.71 9.65 3.99
CA GLU A 404 -5.40 11.05 3.66
C GLU A 404 -6.44 11.63 2.69
N GLY A 405 -6.75 10.93 1.60
CA GLY A 405 -7.76 11.37 0.63
C GLY A 405 -9.15 11.50 1.24
N GLN A 406 -9.54 10.53 2.07
CA GLN A 406 -10.82 10.56 2.78
C GLN A 406 -10.92 11.73 3.77
N ILE A 407 -9.87 11.95 4.58
CA ILE A 407 -9.80 13.02 5.56
C ILE A 407 -9.79 14.38 4.86
N ASP A 408 -9.02 14.56 3.79
CA ASP A 408 -8.94 15.80 3.03
C ASP A 408 -10.27 16.18 2.37
N GLY A 409 -10.96 15.20 1.78
CA GLY A 409 -12.29 15.39 1.22
C GLY A 409 -13.28 15.83 2.30
N ALA A 410 -13.28 15.16 3.45
CA ALA A 410 -14.14 15.52 4.57
C ALA A 410 -13.82 16.89 5.18
N LEU A 411 -12.53 17.25 5.31
CA LEU A 411 -12.09 18.58 5.74
C LEU A 411 -12.60 19.67 4.80
N THR A 412 -12.45 19.45 3.49
CA THR A 412 -12.95 20.37 2.46
C THR A 412 -14.47 20.54 2.58
N TYR A 413 -15.21 19.45 2.77
CA TYR A 413 -16.67 19.46 2.94
C TYR A 413 -17.13 20.24 4.17
N VAL A 414 -16.51 20.01 5.34
CA VAL A 414 -16.94 20.70 6.58
C VAL A 414 -16.52 22.17 6.63
N GLN A 415 -15.56 22.58 5.79
CA GLN A 415 -15.09 23.96 5.68
C GLN A 415 -15.88 24.80 4.69
N SER A 416 -16.29 24.19 3.58
CA SER A 416 -16.98 24.91 2.51
C SER A 416 -18.38 25.33 2.92
N ASP A 417 -18.78 26.55 2.56
CA ASP A 417 -20.12 27.07 2.79
C ASP A 417 -21.02 26.97 1.52
N GLU A 418 -20.45 26.59 0.37
CA GLU A 418 -21.15 26.52 -0.93
C GLU A 418 -20.94 25.17 -1.63
N LEU A 419 -21.99 24.58 -2.21
CA LEU A 419 -21.90 23.37 -3.02
C LEU A 419 -21.88 23.74 -4.50
N TYR A 420 -20.86 23.31 -5.25
CA TYR A 420 -20.93 23.41 -6.70
C TYR A 420 -21.92 22.37 -7.25
N THR A 421 -22.63 22.73 -8.32
CA THR A 421 -23.64 21.85 -8.92
C THR A 421 -23.12 21.30 -10.24
N ILE A 422 -23.10 19.97 -10.34
CA ILE A 422 -22.96 19.24 -11.60
C ILE A 422 -24.36 18.92 -12.08
N TYR A 423 -24.65 19.23 -13.34
CA TYR A 423 -25.95 18.94 -13.93
C TYR A 423 -25.84 17.74 -14.86
N GLN A 424 -26.63 16.70 -14.61
CA GLN A 424 -26.78 15.56 -15.49
C GLN A 424 -27.95 15.76 -16.44
N VAL A 425 -27.70 15.69 -17.74
CA VAL A 425 -28.77 15.84 -18.74
C VAL A 425 -29.72 14.66 -18.71
N GLU A 426 -31.02 14.96 -18.79
CA GLU A 426 -32.10 14.01 -18.99
C GLU A 426 -32.98 14.41 -20.20
N GLY A 427 -33.67 13.42 -20.77
CA GLY A 427 -34.67 13.61 -21.82
C GLY A 427 -34.41 12.81 -23.10
N HIS A 428 -33.22 12.21 -23.22
CA HIS A 428 -32.78 11.48 -24.41
C HIS A 428 -32.63 9.97 -24.18
N LYS A 429 -33.18 9.46 -23.07
CA LYS A 429 -33.02 8.07 -22.60
C LYS A 429 -31.56 7.70 -22.32
N GLU A 430 -30.88 8.58 -21.61
CA GLU A 430 -29.50 8.41 -21.14
C GLU A 430 -29.33 7.07 -20.39
N THR A 431 -28.24 6.36 -20.65
CA THR A 431 -28.06 4.97 -20.20
C THR A 431 -27.71 4.79 -18.73
N ALA A 432 -27.13 5.80 -18.10
CA ALA A 432 -26.58 5.69 -16.77
C ALA A 432 -26.99 6.88 -15.91
N ASP A 433 -27.59 6.61 -14.76
CA ASP A 433 -27.66 7.55 -13.65
C ASP A 433 -26.23 7.73 -13.09
N ALA A 434 -25.84 8.94 -12.67
CA ALA A 434 -24.59 9.14 -11.94
C ALA A 434 -24.46 8.26 -10.68
N GLN A 435 -25.58 7.76 -10.14
CA GLN A 435 -25.57 6.75 -9.07
C GLN A 435 -25.11 5.36 -9.53
N ALA A 436 -25.18 5.05 -10.82
CA ALA A 436 -24.80 3.78 -11.42
C ALA A 436 -23.39 3.79 -12.06
N LEU A 437 -22.71 4.94 -12.07
CA LEU A 437 -21.36 5.08 -12.62
C LEU A 437 -20.31 4.86 -11.53
N GLY A 438 -19.65 3.69 -11.59
CA GLY A 438 -18.63 3.25 -10.64
C GLY A 438 -19.07 2.00 -9.87
N THR A 439 -18.19 1.00 -9.78
CA THR A 439 -18.46 -0.27 -9.07
C THR A 439 -17.96 -0.27 -7.62
N ILE A 440 -16.94 0.52 -7.32
CA ILE A 440 -16.33 0.64 -5.98
C ILE A 440 -16.95 1.81 -5.23
N GLU A 441 -16.98 2.97 -5.86
CA GLU A 441 -17.66 4.17 -5.37
C GLU A 441 -18.41 4.79 -6.54
N ASN A 442 -19.69 5.11 -6.34
CA ASN A 442 -20.45 5.76 -7.41
C ASN A 442 -20.03 7.23 -7.54
N MET A 443 -20.15 7.78 -8.75
CA MET A 443 -19.76 9.15 -9.03
C MET A 443 -20.49 10.18 -8.15
N THR A 444 -21.72 9.89 -7.73
CA THR A 444 -22.45 10.77 -6.81
C THR A 444 -21.74 10.92 -5.48
N ASP A 445 -21.19 9.84 -4.94
CA ASP A 445 -20.48 9.85 -3.65
C ASP A 445 -19.11 10.52 -3.78
N ILE A 446 -18.38 10.31 -4.88
CA ILE A 446 -17.14 11.05 -5.20
C ILE A 446 -17.41 12.55 -5.27
N ILE A 447 -18.45 12.97 -5.99
CA ILE A 447 -18.79 14.39 -6.11
C ILE A 447 -19.23 14.98 -4.77
N LYS A 448 -19.99 14.25 -3.94
CA LYS A 448 -20.31 14.67 -2.58
C LYS A 448 -19.06 14.79 -1.70
N LYS A 449 -18.09 13.86 -1.82
CA LYS A 449 -16.81 13.93 -1.10
C LYS A 449 -16.03 15.21 -1.42
N HIS A 450 -16.20 15.75 -2.63
CA HIS A 450 -15.55 16.98 -3.05
C HIS A 450 -16.45 18.21 -2.92
N ASN A 451 -17.50 18.13 -2.11
CA ASN A 451 -18.39 19.25 -1.82
C ASN A 451 -19.14 19.75 -3.08
N GLY A 452 -19.51 18.81 -3.94
CA GLY A 452 -20.44 19.01 -5.05
C GLY A 452 -21.76 18.28 -4.84
N GLN A 453 -22.74 18.61 -5.68
CA GLN A 453 -23.99 17.89 -5.80
C GLN A 453 -24.29 17.61 -7.27
N ILE A 454 -24.98 16.50 -7.54
CA ILE A 454 -25.49 16.19 -8.88
C ILE A 454 -26.99 16.45 -8.90
N LYS A 455 -27.46 17.24 -9.87
CA LYS A 455 -28.88 17.47 -10.16
C LYS A 455 -29.18 17.08 -11.60
N THR A 456 -30.41 16.69 -11.89
CA THR A 456 -30.81 16.48 -13.29
C THR A 456 -31.24 17.78 -13.95
N ILE A 457 -31.00 17.89 -15.26
CA ILE A 457 -31.38 19.04 -16.08
C ILE A 457 -32.03 18.58 -17.37
N ASN A 458 -33.19 19.16 -17.69
CA ASN A 458 -33.85 18.95 -18.96
C ASN A 458 -33.70 20.21 -19.83
N LEU A 459 -32.87 20.12 -20.87
CA LEU A 459 -32.48 21.25 -21.72
C LEU A 459 -33.63 21.80 -22.59
N ASN A 460 -34.70 21.03 -22.78
CA ASN A 460 -35.91 21.47 -23.48
C ASN A 460 -36.83 22.35 -22.61
N THR A 461 -36.56 22.45 -21.31
CA THR A 461 -37.38 23.25 -20.39
C THR A 461 -36.77 24.63 -20.17
N LYS A 462 -37.63 25.65 -19.92
CA LYS A 462 -37.17 27.00 -19.55
C LYS A 462 -36.26 26.97 -18.32
N LYS A 463 -36.60 26.15 -17.32
CA LYS A 463 -35.79 25.94 -16.12
C LYS A 463 -34.39 25.43 -16.47
N GLY A 464 -34.28 24.42 -17.33
CA GLY A 464 -32.98 23.92 -17.77
C GLY A 464 -32.16 24.96 -18.54
N GLN A 465 -32.80 25.81 -19.33
CA GLN A 465 -32.12 26.89 -20.03
C GLN A 465 -31.58 27.98 -19.08
N GLU A 466 -32.29 28.27 -17.99
CA GLU A 466 -31.87 29.25 -16.97
C GLU A 466 -30.84 28.71 -15.97
N GLU A 467 -30.74 27.38 -15.84
CA GLU A 467 -29.80 26.70 -14.96
C GLU A 467 -28.47 26.35 -15.66
N LEU A 468 -28.45 26.24 -16.99
CA LEU A 468 -27.23 25.98 -17.76
C LEU A 468 -26.42 27.25 -18.01
N THR A 469 -25.77 27.75 -16.95
CA THR A 469 -24.87 28.91 -16.98
C THR A 469 -23.59 28.60 -16.20
N THR A 470 -22.48 29.29 -16.47
CA THR A 470 -21.17 28.98 -15.85
C THR A 470 -21.09 29.31 -14.36
N ASP A 471 -21.99 30.15 -13.84
CA ASP A 471 -22.15 30.45 -12.41
C ASP A 471 -22.94 29.38 -11.65
N LYS A 472 -23.87 28.68 -12.31
CA LYS A 472 -24.75 27.67 -11.68
C LYS A 472 -24.33 26.23 -11.96
N CYS A 473 -23.76 25.99 -13.14
CA CYS A 473 -23.36 24.69 -13.63
C CYS A 473 -21.84 24.61 -13.71
N ALA A 474 -21.23 23.91 -12.75
CA ALA A 474 -19.78 23.71 -12.72
C ALA A 474 -19.32 22.74 -13.81
N VAL A 475 -20.10 21.69 -14.06
CA VAL A 475 -19.88 20.70 -15.11
C VAL A 475 -21.24 20.18 -15.60
N LEU A 476 -21.42 20.08 -16.91
CA LEU A 476 -22.54 19.39 -17.54
C LEU A 476 -22.13 17.95 -17.87
N LEU A 477 -22.90 17.00 -17.37
CA LEU A 477 -22.69 15.57 -17.53
C LEU A 477 -23.71 15.00 -18.53
N ILE A 478 -23.22 14.38 -19.62
CA ILE A 478 -24.06 13.80 -20.68
C ILE A 478 -23.73 12.31 -20.84
N MET A 479 -24.62 11.40 -20.44
CA MET A 479 -24.29 9.98 -20.32
C MET A 479 -25.00 9.10 -21.36
N GLY A 480 -24.42 8.99 -22.56
CA GLY A 480 -24.87 8.07 -23.60
C GLY A 480 -26.33 8.29 -24.02
N PRO A 481 -26.66 9.44 -24.64
CA PRO A 481 -28.03 9.71 -25.08
C PRO A 481 -28.44 8.71 -26.17
N GLN A 482 -29.58 8.04 -26.03
CA GLN A 482 -30.05 7.14 -27.09
C GLN A 482 -30.66 7.94 -28.26
N LYS A 483 -31.36 9.04 -27.96
CA LYS A 483 -31.98 9.93 -28.95
C LYS A 483 -31.08 11.12 -29.29
N ASP A 484 -31.15 11.59 -30.53
CA ASP A 484 -30.47 12.82 -30.94
C ASP A 484 -31.06 14.04 -30.21
N TYR A 485 -30.21 15.04 -30.02
CA TYR A 485 -30.58 16.34 -29.46
C TYR A 485 -31.37 17.13 -30.51
N THR A 486 -32.23 18.04 -30.07
CA THR A 486 -32.74 19.07 -30.96
C THR A 486 -31.64 20.08 -31.31
N LYS A 487 -31.81 20.80 -32.42
CA LYS A 487 -30.90 21.90 -32.79
C LYS A 487 -30.78 22.97 -31.70
N SER A 488 -31.87 23.22 -30.97
CA SER A 488 -31.90 24.19 -29.88
C SER A 488 -31.05 23.75 -28.70
N GLU A 489 -31.17 22.49 -28.30
CA GLU A 489 -30.37 21.94 -27.19
C GLU A 489 -28.88 21.89 -27.53
N ALA A 490 -28.54 21.42 -28.74
CA ALA A 490 -27.15 21.41 -29.19
C ALA A 490 -26.54 22.82 -29.24
N SER A 491 -27.32 23.83 -29.64
CA SER A 491 -26.86 25.23 -29.64
C SER A 491 -26.68 25.78 -28.23
N LEU A 492 -27.56 25.39 -27.29
CA LEU A 492 -27.46 25.79 -25.89
C LEU A 492 -26.18 25.25 -25.23
N VAL A 493 -25.85 23.97 -25.45
CA VAL A 493 -24.61 23.37 -24.91
C VAL A 493 -23.37 24.02 -25.53
N LYS A 494 -23.39 24.31 -26.84
CA LYS A 494 -22.29 25.03 -27.49
C LYS A 494 -22.07 26.41 -26.88
N LYS A 495 -23.14 27.16 -26.65
CA LYS A 495 -23.07 28.47 -25.99
C LYS A 495 -22.48 28.37 -24.58
N TYR A 496 -22.93 27.40 -23.78
CA TYR A 496 -22.39 27.16 -22.43
C TYR A 496 -20.87 26.87 -22.47
N LEU A 497 -20.42 26.05 -23.42
CA LEU A 497 -18.99 25.77 -23.61
C LEU A 497 -18.22 27.02 -24.09
N GLU A 498 -18.80 27.81 -25.00
CA GLU A 498 -18.21 29.07 -25.48
C GLU A 498 -18.06 30.13 -24.37
N GLU A 499 -18.88 30.07 -23.32
CA GLU A 499 -18.79 30.92 -22.13
C GLU A 499 -17.78 30.39 -21.08
N GLY A 500 -17.07 29.30 -21.38
CA GLY A 500 -16.09 28.67 -20.48
C GLY A 500 -16.64 27.52 -19.63
N GLY A 501 -17.82 27.03 -19.96
CA GLY A 501 -18.42 25.85 -19.33
C GLY A 501 -17.64 24.56 -19.59
N LYS A 502 -17.90 23.54 -18.77
CA LYS A 502 -17.20 22.25 -18.82
C LYS A 502 -18.17 21.11 -19.08
N VAL A 503 -17.81 20.16 -19.93
CA VAL A 503 -18.64 18.99 -20.25
C VAL A 503 -17.87 17.70 -20.05
N ILE A 504 -18.50 16.72 -19.40
CA ILE A 504 -18.08 15.32 -19.42
C ILE A 504 -19.15 14.54 -20.17
N ALA A 505 -18.79 13.90 -21.29
CA ALA A 505 -19.74 13.23 -22.16
C ALA A 505 -19.35 11.79 -22.48
N GLY A 506 -20.25 10.86 -22.19
CA GLY A 506 -20.29 9.52 -22.78
C GLY A 506 -21.10 9.60 -24.06
N LEU A 507 -20.53 9.13 -25.17
CA LEU A 507 -21.11 9.38 -26.49
C LEU A 507 -22.25 8.43 -26.87
N GLU A 508 -22.28 7.21 -26.32
CA GLU A 508 -23.32 6.23 -26.65
C GLU A 508 -23.73 5.33 -25.50
N ALA A 509 -24.91 4.73 -25.69
CA ALA A 509 -25.39 3.55 -24.96
C ALA A 509 -25.11 2.25 -25.72
N ALA A 510 -24.98 1.13 -24.99
CA ALA A 510 -24.86 -0.20 -25.58
C ALA A 510 -26.00 -0.58 -26.55
N ASN A 511 -27.14 0.11 -26.49
CA ASN A 511 -28.31 -0.16 -27.34
C ASN A 511 -28.50 0.87 -28.47
N SER A 512 -27.65 1.91 -28.58
CA SER A 512 -27.82 2.99 -29.56
C SER A 512 -26.61 3.27 -30.43
N TYR A 513 -25.55 2.44 -30.36
CA TYR A 513 -24.30 2.59 -31.15
C TYR A 513 -24.49 2.60 -32.68
N ALA A 514 -25.66 2.18 -33.18
CA ALA A 514 -26.02 2.20 -34.59
C ALA A 514 -26.90 3.41 -34.99
N GLU A 515 -27.36 4.21 -34.02
CA GLU A 515 -28.24 5.36 -34.27
C GLU A 515 -27.44 6.65 -34.48
N ASP A 516 -27.70 7.34 -35.59
CA ASP A 516 -27.02 8.59 -35.94
C ASP A 516 -27.57 9.77 -35.12
N LYS A 517 -26.68 10.55 -34.48
CA LYS A 517 -27.02 11.68 -33.59
C LYS A 517 -26.30 12.97 -34.02
N PRO A 518 -26.60 13.50 -35.22
CA PRO A 518 -25.83 14.59 -35.81
C PRO A 518 -25.89 15.90 -35.01
N ASN A 519 -27.01 16.22 -34.35
CA ASN A 519 -27.07 17.45 -33.56
C ASN A 519 -26.22 17.32 -32.29
N PHE A 520 -26.27 16.18 -31.60
CA PHE A 520 -25.40 15.89 -30.47
C PHE A 520 -23.92 15.90 -30.87
N TYR A 521 -23.53 15.19 -31.94
CA TYR A 521 -22.15 15.17 -32.43
C TYR A 521 -21.64 16.55 -32.86
N SER A 522 -22.54 17.42 -33.36
CA SER A 522 -22.16 18.78 -33.74
C SER A 522 -21.62 19.63 -32.58
N ILE A 523 -21.93 19.28 -31.33
CA ILE A 523 -21.38 19.94 -30.13
C ILE A 523 -19.87 19.72 -30.07
N PHE A 524 -19.43 18.46 -30.22
CA PHE A 524 -18.01 18.10 -30.15
C PHE A 524 -17.24 18.48 -31.41
N GLU A 525 -17.89 18.49 -32.58
CA GLU A 525 -17.26 18.99 -33.81
C GLU A 525 -16.84 20.45 -33.72
N ALA A 526 -17.58 21.29 -32.96
CA ALA A 526 -17.20 22.68 -32.72
C ALA A 526 -15.89 22.82 -31.91
N TYR A 527 -15.52 21.75 -31.19
CA TYR A 527 -14.28 21.60 -30.43
C TYR A 527 -13.30 20.67 -31.14
N ASN A 528 -13.36 20.57 -32.47
CA ASN A 528 -12.40 19.82 -33.27
C ASN A 528 -12.38 18.28 -33.05
N ILE A 529 -13.41 17.73 -32.40
CA ILE A 529 -13.58 16.29 -32.20
C ILE A 529 -14.49 15.74 -33.30
N LYS A 530 -14.01 14.78 -34.09
CA LYS A 530 -14.82 14.04 -35.05
C LYS A 530 -15.18 12.67 -34.48
N VAL A 531 -16.46 12.50 -34.17
CA VAL A 531 -17.04 11.21 -33.79
C VAL A 531 -17.15 10.32 -35.02
N GLN A 532 -16.53 9.15 -35.00
CA GLN A 532 -16.58 8.21 -36.12
C GLN A 532 -17.89 7.44 -36.12
N LYS A 533 -18.49 7.25 -37.30
CA LYS A 533 -19.68 6.43 -37.47
C LYS A 533 -19.28 4.96 -37.58
N GLY A 534 -19.50 4.20 -36.51
CA GLY A 534 -19.17 2.80 -36.44
C GLY A 534 -18.63 2.39 -35.07
N ILE A 535 -18.30 1.10 -34.93
CA ILE A 535 -17.67 0.56 -33.72
C ILE A 535 -16.22 0.19 -34.02
N VAL A 536 -15.32 0.46 -33.08
CA VAL A 536 -13.91 0.12 -33.23
C VAL A 536 -13.69 -1.30 -32.73
N ALA A 537 -13.06 -2.11 -33.56
CA ALA A 537 -12.61 -3.45 -33.25
C ALA A 537 -11.09 -3.46 -33.06
N GLU A 538 -10.64 -4.06 -31.96
CA GLU A 538 -9.22 -4.32 -31.73
C GLU A 538 -8.74 -5.62 -32.36
N ASN A 539 -7.54 -5.57 -32.93
CA ASN A 539 -6.85 -6.71 -33.54
C ASN A 539 -5.44 -6.90 -32.99
N ASP A 540 -5.00 -6.11 -32.01
CA ASP A 540 -3.82 -6.43 -31.22
C ASP A 540 -4.16 -7.43 -30.10
N GLU A 541 -3.39 -8.51 -29.98
CA GLU A 541 -3.61 -9.56 -28.99
C GLU A 541 -3.52 -9.05 -27.54
N ASN A 542 -2.83 -7.94 -27.29
CA ASN A 542 -2.74 -7.31 -25.96
C ASN A 542 -3.88 -6.32 -25.68
N CYS A 543 -4.58 -5.84 -26.72
CA CYS A 543 -5.67 -4.86 -26.63
C CYS A 543 -7.05 -5.48 -26.89
N TYR A 544 -7.07 -6.77 -27.23
CA TYR A 544 -8.25 -7.56 -27.55
C TYR A 544 -8.55 -8.56 -26.42
N MET A 545 -9.82 -8.63 -25.99
CA MET A 545 -10.27 -9.67 -25.06
C MET A 545 -11.07 -10.73 -25.85
N PRO A 546 -10.57 -11.99 -25.96
CA PRO A 546 -11.29 -13.06 -26.65
C PRO A 546 -12.48 -13.53 -25.81
N MET A 547 -13.61 -12.84 -25.90
CA MET A 547 -14.92 -13.35 -25.45
C MET A 547 -15.80 -13.63 -26.67
N GLN A 548 -15.44 -14.66 -27.46
CA GLN A 548 -16.40 -15.25 -28.39
C GLN A 548 -17.19 -16.33 -27.65
N MET A 549 -18.41 -16.00 -27.21
CA MET A 549 -19.41 -17.04 -27.02
C MET A 549 -19.88 -17.51 -28.40
N ASP A 550 -19.57 -18.77 -28.69
CA ASP A 550 -20.23 -19.71 -29.61
C ASP A 550 -20.64 -19.32 -31.06
N GLY A 551 -20.11 -18.23 -31.62
CA GLY A 551 -20.41 -17.87 -33.02
C GLY A 551 -21.72 -17.09 -33.20
N SER A 552 -22.31 -16.61 -32.11
CA SER A 552 -23.48 -15.72 -32.10
C SER A 552 -23.15 -14.23 -32.25
N GLY A 553 -21.87 -13.85 -32.34
CA GLY A 553 -21.45 -12.45 -32.52
C GLY A 553 -21.54 -11.64 -31.22
N GLY A 554 -20.69 -11.98 -30.24
CA GLY A 554 -20.59 -11.25 -28.98
C GLY A 554 -20.09 -9.81 -29.14
N PRO A 555 -20.19 -8.98 -28.08
CA PRO A 555 -19.74 -7.59 -28.10
C PRO A 555 -18.26 -7.46 -28.49
N LEU A 556 -17.95 -6.45 -29.30
CA LEU A 556 -16.56 -6.08 -29.59
C LEU A 556 -16.01 -5.30 -28.41
N PHE A 557 -15.03 -5.90 -27.73
CA PHE A 557 -14.29 -5.31 -26.63
C PHE A 557 -13.01 -4.66 -27.16
N ALA A 558 -12.68 -3.49 -26.60
CA ALA A 558 -11.39 -2.86 -26.81
C ALA A 558 -10.78 -2.50 -25.45
N MET A 559 -9.48 -2.73 -25.33
CA MET A 559 -8.68 -2.29 -24.19
C MET A 559 -7.70 -1.22 -24.64
N ALA A 560 -7.56 -0.16 -23.86
CA ALA A 560 -6.57 0.88 -24.09
C ALA A 560 -5.86 1.26 -22.79
N GLU A 561 -4.57 1.54 -22.89
CA GLU A 561 -3.80 2.06 -21.76
C GLU A 561 -3.97 3.58 -21.66
N GLY A 562 -4.01 4.07 -20.42
CA GLY A 562 -3.97 5.50 -20.14
C GLY A 562 -2.60 6.07 -20.50
N LYS A 563 -2.55 7.15 -21.29
CA LYS A 563 -1.29 7.66 -21.84
C LYS A 563 -0.75 8.91 -21.16
N GLU A 564 -1.62 9.88 -20.87
CA GLU A 564 -1.22 11.21 -20.38
C GLU A 564 -2.36 11.92 -19.65
N GLY A 565 -2.04 12.97 -18.88
CA GLY A 565 -3.01 13.93 -18.35
C GLY A 565 -3.92 13.31 -17.29
N PHE A 566 -5.25 13.36 -17.50
CA PHE A 566 -6.20 12.74 -16.57
C PHE A 566 -6.09 11.21 -16.48
N ALA A 567 -5.34 10.59 -17.38
CA ALA A 567 -5.08 9.14 -17.34
C ALA A 567 -3.79 8.78 -16.59
N ASP A 568 -3.01 9.77 -16.11
CA ASP A 568 -1.78 9.53 -15.37
C ASP A 568 -2.08 8.81 -14.04
N GLY A 569 -1.38 7.69 -13.78
CA GLY A 569 -1.51 6.92 -12.56
C GLY A 569 -2.51 5.75 -12.62
N ILE A 570 -3.22 5.55 -13.74
CA ILE A 570 -4.05 4.35 -13.94
C ILE A 570 -3.14 3.12 -14.12
N SER A 571 -3.27 2.11 -13.27
CA SER A 571 -2.39 0.93 -13.21
C SER A 571 -2.85 -0.29 -14.00
N GLY A 572 -3.77 -0.12 -14.96
CA GLY A 572 -4.27 -1.20 -15.81
C GLY A 572 -5.02 -0.70 -17.05
N PRO A 573 -5.33 -1.59 -18.02
CA PRO A 573 -6.03 -1.20 -19.24
C PRO A 573 -7.48 -0.83 -18.97
N VAL A 574 -7.96 0.23 -19.64
CA VAL A 574 -9.36 0.64 -19.66
C VAL A 574 -10.11 -0.26 -20.65
N LEU A 575 -11.07 -1.03 -20.14
CA LEU A 575 -11.96 -1.86 -20.95
C LEU A 575 -13.17 -1.03 -21.42
N SER A 576 -13.45 -1.06 -22.71
CA SER A 576 -14.65 -0.47 -23.30
C SER A 576 -15.37 -1.48 -24.19
N VAL A 577 -16.70 -1.43 -24.18
CA VAL A 577 -17.60 -2.33 -24.92
C VAL A 577 -18.31 -1.54 -26.01
N TYR A 578 -18.25 -2.00 -27.27
CA TYR A 578 -18.80 -1.27 -28.43
C TYR A 578 -18.24 0.16 -28.57
N SER A 579 -16.91 0.31 -28.43
CA SER A 579 -16.24 1.62 -28.45
C SER A 579 -16.47 2.37 -29.75
N ILE A 580 -16.79 3.66 -29.66
CA ILE A 580 -16.74 4.57 -30.80
C ILE A 580 -15.35 5.18 -30.89
N GLY A 581 -14.85 5.32 -32.12
CA GLY A 581 -13.59 5.99 -32.38
C GLY A 581 -13.75 7.50 -32.47
N LEU A 582 -12.79 8.24 -31.92
CA LEU A 582 -12.66 9.68 -32.06
C LEU A 582 -11.41 10.01 -32.87
N THR A 583 -11.47 11.09 -33.65
CA THR A 583 -10.29 11.66 -34.29
C THR A 583 -10.33 13.18 -34.28
N LYS A 584 -9.16 13.82 -34.39
CA LYS A 584 -9.05 15.27 -34.58
C LYS A 584 -9.56 15.65 -35.99
N LYS A 585 -10.60 16.50 -36.07
CA LYS A 585 -11.29 16.88 -37.31
C LYS A 585 -10.38 17.67 -38.26
N ASP A 586 -9.74 18.72 -37.76
CA ASP A 586 -8.75 19.54 -38.43
C ASP A 586 -7.42 19.47 -37.69
N LYS A 587 -6.45 18.79 -38.32
CA LYS A 587 -5.11 18.61 -37.75
C LYS A 587 -4.30 19.90 -37.69
N LYS A 588 -4.69 20.95 -38.43
CA LYS A 588 -3.98 22.24 -38.50
C LYS A 588 -4.52 23.30 -37.55
N ASN A 589 -5.64 23.03 -36.87
CA ASN A 589 -6.18 23.94 -35.87
C ASN A 589 -5.35 23.83 -34.57
N GLU A 590 -4.56 24.85 -34.30
CA GLU A 590 -3.69 25.00 -33.12
C GLU A 590 -4.37 25.74 -31.97
N ASP A 591 -5.50 26.41 -32.21
CA ASP A 591 -6.27 27.14 -31.17
C ASP A 591 -6.98 26.20 -30.19
N ILE A 592 -7.07 24.91 -30.54
CA ILE A 592 -7.70 23.86 -29.74
C ILE A 592 -6.67 22.79 -29.44
N VAL A 593 -6.38 22.60 -28.16
CA VAL A 593 -5.52 21.54 -27.64
C VAL A 593 -6.34 20.26 -27.58
N TYR A 594 -5.89 19.23 -28.29
CA TYR A 594 -6.51 17.90 -28.32
C TYR A 594 -5.51 16.91 -27.76
N SER A 595 -5.85 16.27 -26.65
CA SER A 595 -5.02 15.29 -25.95
C SER A 595 -5.69 13.92 -25.97
N SER A 596 -4.95 12.90 -26.40
CA SER A 596 -5.45 11.53 -26.48
C SER A 596 -5.16 10.80 -25.18
N LEU A 597 -6.20 10.54 -24.38
CA LEU A 597 -6.05 9.90 -23.08
C LEU A 597 -5.98 8.38 -23.16
N ALA A 598 -6.74 7.77 -24.08
CA ALA A 598 -6.80 6.32 -24.28
C ALA A 598 -6.94 5.98 -25.78
N PRO A 599 -5.83 5.90 -26.53
CA PRO A 599 -5.84 5.55 -27.95
C PRO A 599 -5.99 4.04 -28.16
N SER A 600 -6.61 3.65 -29.27
CA SER A 600 -6.55 2.29 -29.80
C SER A 600 -5.15 1.97 -30.34
N SER A 601 -4.85 0.69 -30.55
CA SER A 601 -3.65 0.26 -31.28
C SER A 601 -3.72 0.67 -32.76
N ASP A 602 -2.56 0.63 -33.43
CA ASP A 602 -2.44 0.83 -34.87
C ASP A 602 -3.12 -0.28 -35.70
N LYS A 603 -3.44 -1.42 -35.06
CA LYS A 603 -4.16 -2.54 -35.70
C LYS A 603 -5.68 -2.43 -35.57
N ALA A 604 -6.16 -1.40 -34.87
CA ALA A 604 -7.59 -1.18 -34.71
C ALA A 604 -8.27 -0.86 -36.04
N VAL A 605 -9.54 -1.26 -36.15
CA VAL A 605 -10.35 -1.10 -37.35
C VAL A 605 -11.72 -0.57 -36.96
N LEU A 606 -12.18 0.48 -37.61
CA LEU A 606 -13.55 0.97 -37.48
C LEU A 606 -14.46 0.17 -38.40
N LYS A 607 -15.40 -0.55 -37.78
CA LYS A 607 -16.52 -1.25 -38.40
C LYS A 607 -17.63 -0.26 -38.71
N THR A 608 -17.73 0.15 -39.97
CA THR A 608 -18.68 1.19 -40.42
C THR A 608 -20.12 0.71 -40.50
N ASP A 609 -20.35 -0.61 -40.46
CA ASP A 609 -21.67 -1.24 -40.35
C ASP A 609 -21.74 -2.11 -39.08
N PRO A 610 -22.06 -1.49 -37.92
CA PRO A 610 -22.08 -2.17 -36.63
C PRO A 610 -23.06 -3.35 -36.56
N ASN A 611 -24.15 -3.33 -37.33
CA ASN A 611 -25.17 -4.39 -37.32
C ASN A 611 -24.69 -5.69 -37.99
N HIS A 612 -23.67 -5.58 -38.85
CA HIS A 612 -23.07 -6.72 -39.55
C HIS A 612 -21.64 -7.04 -39.10
N ALA A 613 -21.11 -6.31 -38.11
CA ALA A 613 -19.76 -6.46 -37.56
C ALA A 613 -19.63 -7.72 -36.68
N LYS A 614 -19.53 -8.90 -37.31
CA LYS A 614 -19.44 -10.21 -36.62
C LYS A 614 -18.01 -10.65 -36.28
N LYS A 615 -16.99 -9.96 -36.80
CA LYS A 615 -15.56 -10.28 -36.63
C LYS A 615 -14.78 -9.00 -36.38
N SER A 616 -13.70 -9.08 -35.61
CA SER A 616 -12.81 -7.94 -35.37
C SER A 616 -11.91 -7.60 -36.58
N THR A 617 -11.59 -8.62 -37.40
CA THR A 617 -10.70 -8.50 -38.56
C THR A 617 -11.25 -7.56 -39.63
N LYS A 618 -10.40 -6.77 -40.28
CA LYS A 618 -10.78 -5.82 -41.33
C LYS A 618 -11.55 -6.45 -42.50
N GLU A 619 -12.66 -5.84 -42.88
CA GLU A 619 -13.50 -6.21 -44.02
C GLU A 619 -13.58 -5.06 -45.05
N LYS A 620 -14.19 -5.32 -46.20
CA LYS A 620 -14.31 -4.31 -47.27
C LYS A 620 -15.30 -3.22 -46.84
N GLY A 621 -14.83 -1.98 -46.75
CA GLY A 621 -15.62 -0.82 -46.31
C GLY A 621 -15.16 -0.26 -44.97
N ASP A 622 -14.42 -1.05 -44.19
CA ASP A 622 -13.89 -0.63 -42.89
C ASP A 622 -12.71 0.34 -43.02
N VAL A 623 -12.56 1.20 -42.02
CA VAL A 623 -11.49 2.20 -41.95
C VAL A 623 -10.40 1.74 -40.98
N SER A 624 -9.14 1.81 -41.39
CA SER A 624 -8.01 1.54 -40.49
C SER A 624 -7.81 2.66 -39.49
N GLY A 625 -7.49 2.31 -38.25
CA GLY A 625 -7.15 3.25 -37.19
C GLY A 625 -5.75 3.87 -37.34
N PRO A 626 -5.20 4.44 -36.26
CA PRO A 626 -5.74 4.41 -34.89
C PRO A 626 -6.94 5.36 -34.69
N PHE A 627 -7.67 5.14 -33.59
CA PHE A 627 -8.76 5.97 -33.11
C PHE A 627 -8.60 6.22 -31.61
N ASP A 628 -9.11 7.33 -31.10
CA ASP A 628 -9.09 7.59 -29.66
C ASP A 628 -10.43 7.16 -29.03
N PHE A 629 -10.38 6.45 -27.90
CA PHE A 629 -11.59 6.11 -27.13
C PHE A 629 -11.94 7.19 -26.11
N VAL A 630 -10.92 7.84 -25.55
CA VAL A 630 -11.08 8.94 -24.59
C VAL A 630 -10.14 10.07 -24.98
N VAL A 631 -10.68 11.28 -25.04
CA VAL A 631 -9.95 12.50 -25.39
C VAL A 631 -10.25 13.59 -24.37
N SER A 632 -9.28 14.45 -24.11
CA SER A 632 -9.48 15.73 -23.43
C SER A 632 -9.23 16.84 -24.43
N VAL A 633 -10.10 17.84 -24.46
CA VAL A 633 -9.99 18.95 -25.40
C VAL A 633 -10.18 20.26 -24.66
N GLU A 634 -9.25 21.19 -24.91
CA GLU A 634 -9.25 22.51 -24.32
C GLU A 634 -9.19 23.58 -25.40
N LYS A 635 -10.01 24.62 -25.24
CA LYS A 635 -10.03 25.80 -26.10
C LYS A 635 -9.92 27.03 -25.22
N ASN A 636 -8.96 27.90 -25.50
CA ASN A 636 -8.84 29.17 -24.79
C ASN A 636 -10.00 30.08 -25.21
N VAL A 637 -10.85 30.42 -24.23
CA VAL A 637 -11.92 31.40 -24.40
C VAL A 637 -11.37 32.76 -24.00
N ALA A 638 -11.50 33.78 -24.86
CA ALA A 638 -11.14 35.15 -24.48
C ALA A 638 -12.05 35.61 -23.34
N ALA A 639 -11.48 36.11 -22.25
CA ALA A 639 -12.25 36.64 -21.13
C ALA A 639 -13.14 37.79 -21.60
N THR A 640 -14.44 37.55 -21.70
CA THR A 640 -15.42 38.64 -21.77
C THR A 640 -15.35 39.37 -20.44
N GLU A 641 -15.02 40.66 -20.45
CA GLU A 641 -15.03 41.52 -19.27
C GLU A 641 -16.38 41.39 -18.55
N ALA A 642 -16.41 40.62 -17.46
CA ALA A 642 -17.51 40.64 -16.53
C ALA A 642 -17.49 42.02 -15.87
N SER A 643 -18.51 42.83 -16.19
CA SER A 643 -18.71 44.15 -15.62
C SER A 643 -18.63 44.08 -14.10
N SER A 644 -17.67 44.79 -13.54
CA SER A 644 -17.60 45.14 -12.13
C SER A 644 -18.87 45.87 -11.71
N ILE A 645 -19.75 45.19 -10.99
CA ILE A 645 -20.75 45.75 -10.08
C ILE A 645 -20.86 44.69 -8.97
N GLY A 646 -20.53 44.89 -7.71
CA GLY A 646 -20.27 46.06 -6.87
C GLY A 646 -20.58 45.59 -5.46
#